data_AF-A0A8S3V3N8-F1
#
_entry.id   AF-A0A8S3V3N8-F1
#
_cell.length_a   1.000
_cell.length_b   1.000
_cell.length_c   1.000
_cell.angle_alpha   90.00
_cell.angle_beta   90.00
_cell.angle_gamma   90.00
#
_symmetry.space_group_name_H-M   'P 1'
#
loop_
_entity.id
_entity.type
_entity.pdbx_description
1 polymer ?
#
loop_
_entity_poly.entity_id
_entity_poly.type
_entity_poly.pdbx_seq_one_letter_code
_entity_poly.pdbx_strand_id
1 'polypeptide(L)'
;MIDQLVKDIPHDVLQKLQQLSAQDFNTVLQSVKQQNPTEKQFDQTTTGKYDSVPDEDNVSNFECQTCGMRYARKAYLIRHQQNHSNINYECEHCGFTTKRKDVLTKHMKRKHDVKKNVQKEDDVQPPRKRQRTEDVDQLPEERVRNAREKRSLTATALNDGVENIQLQPSNNEERYDLMLFFKEKQVDIAQILEDRLLKNNIKFYMSVHVRMIKYSPDGKYDEAEPHFNTKVSTILQSGASEIPHELNKGFQKIFISFEEFIKNGSGWQLEEVLQLDLCVTKYKPLKGGSYLELPTSLKRSNCILNIQNLDNKCFLWTVLSSMHNFQQNPENVENYVPFVNSVNMTGIEYPTPLSQISQFEKQNTTISVNIFGYEEGEIYPLYITKKTFCHHKITLPKEGEVLEFKEYAKTARIPFVIYADFECLTRKVDTCHPNPNMSSTTTYQQMEPYSFGYQRVSIDKRYDKPPVIYRGPDVVENFIRHLLEEEKEIRDILSRIEPMIITEYDKLDYKYAKKCYVCKKAFSSKNYKVKEHDHVTGFIRGISCNNYNLQIKIPKFIPVVIHNLKGFDANLIMSKIGKFKEQDITVIPHNKEKYMSFSIGNLRFIDSLQFLNSSLATLTKNLADEGQKHFNYLSKTFPDPDVFSLLLRKGVFPMIMSIPSRNWKNLVYHPKKIF
;
A
#
# COMPACT_ATOMS: atom_id res chain seq x y z
N MET A 1 -36.87 -13.35 -30.83
CA MET A 1 -35.40 -13.27 -30.74
C MET A 1 -34.76 -14.60 -30.34
N ILE A 2 -35.32 -15.37 -29.41
CA ILE A 2 -34.79 -16.70 -29.07
C ILE A 2 -34.91 -17.69 -30.24
N ASP A 3 -36.03 -17.68 -30.98
CA ASP A 3 -36.28 -18.62 -32.10
C ASP A 3 -35.38 -18.41 -33.33
N GLN A 4 -34.64 -17.30 -33.39
CA GLN A 4 -33.67 -17.04 -34.45
C GLN A 4 -32.32 -17.76 -34.17
N LEU A 5 -31.96 -17.92 -32.89
CA LEU A 5 -30.69 -18.53 -32.46
C LEU A 5 -30.67 -20.07 -32.56
N VAL A 6 -31.82 -20.71 -32.79
CA VAL A 6 -31.93 -22.17 -32.92
C VAL A 6 -31.66 -22.64 -34.36
N LYS A 7 -31.73 -21.74 -35.35
CA LYS A 7 -31.61 -22.09 -36.78
C LYS A 7 -30.18 -22.28 -37.29
N ASP A 8 -29.18 -21.82 -36.54
CA ASP A 8 -27.77 -21.83 -36.95
C ASP A 8 -26.97 -23.00 -36.32
N ILE A 9 -27.63 -23.94 -35.64
CA ILE A 9 -26.99 -25.14 -35.08
C ILE A 9 -26.92 -26.22 -36.17
N PRO A 10 -25.73 -26.74 -36.53
CA PRO A 10 -25.60 -27.81 -37.53
C PRO A 10 -26.38 -29.06 -37.12
N HIS A 11 -27.12 -29.64 -38.07
CA HIS A 11 -28.07 -30.73 -37.79
C HIS A 11 -27.39 -31.99 -37.23
N ASP A 12 -26.13 -32.21 -37.58
CA ASP A 12 -25.23 -33.26 -37.10
C ASP A 12 -24.76 -33.04 -35.64
N VAL A 13 -24.68 -31.79 -35.18
CA VAL A 13 -24.42 -31.47 -33.76
C VAL A 13 -25.68 -31.71 -32.93
N LEU A 14 -26.84 -31.32 -33.45
CA LEU A 14 -28.14 -31.51 -32.80
C LEU A 14 -28.49 -33.01 -32.65
N GLN A 15 -28.16 -33.81 -33.65
CA GLN A 15 -28.34 -35.27 -33.63
C GLN A 15 -27.38 -35.98 -32.65
N LYS A 16 -26.13 -35.49 -32.50
CA LYS A 16 -25.18 -36.01 -31.49
C LYS A 16 -25.59 -35.66 -30.05
N LEU A 17 -26.13 -34.47 -29.82
CA LEU A 17 -26.59 -34.04 -28.49
C LEU A 17 -27.84 -34.81 -28.01
N GLN A 18 -28.64 -35.37 -28.93
CA GLN A 18 -29.81 -36.19 -28.60
C GLN A 18 -29.51 -37.66 -28.30
N GLN A 19 -28.26 -38.13 -28.45
CA GLN A 19 -27.87 -39.53 -28.23
C GLN A 19 -27.05 -39.77 -26.96
N LEU A 20 -26.67 -38.74 -26.21
CA LEU A 20 -25.89 -38.88 -24.98
C LEU A 20 -26.78 -39.25 -23.79
N SER A 21 -26.48 -40.39 -23.16
CA SER A 21 -27.22 -40.89 -22.00
C SER A 21 -26.56 -40.45 -20.68
N ALA A 22 -27.32 -40.44 -19.58
CA ALA A 22 -26.80 -40.06 -18.26
C ALA A 22 -25.72 -41.02 -17.70
N GLN A 23 -25.44 -42.14 -18.35
CA GLN A 23 -24.38 -43.07 -17.95
C GLN A 23 -22.99 -42.60 -18.40
N ASP A 24 -22.88 -41.94 -19.56
CA ASP A 24 -21.59 -41.51 -20.13
C ASP A 24 -20.88 -40.46 -19.25
N PHE A 25 -21.65 -39.62 -18.57
CA PHE A 25 -21.14 -38.58 -17.66
C PHE A 25 -20.47 -39.16 -16.40
N ASN A 26 -20.94 -40.32 -15.92
CA ASN A 26 -20.39 -40.98 -14.72
C ASN A 26 -19.06 -41.71 -15.01
N THR A 27 -18.88 -42.24 -16.21
CA THR A 27 -17.62 -42.87 -16.66
C THR A 27 -16.47 -41.86 -16.69
N VAL A 28 -16.74 -40.65 -17.20
CA VAL A 28 -15.78 -39.53 -17.17
C VAL A 28 -15.46 -39.12 -15.72
N LEU A 29 -16.48 -39.01 -14.85
CA LEU A 29 -16.31 -38.67 -13.43
C LEU A 29 -15.50 -39.70 -12.61
N GLN A 30 -15.51 -40.98 -12.99
CA GLN A 30 -14.65 -41.99 -12.38
C GLN A 30 -13.20 -41.90 -12.86
N SER A 31 -12.97 -41.60 -14.15
CA SER A 31 -11.60 -41.44 -14.69
C SER A 31 -10.80 -40.31 -14.03
N VAL A 32 -11.47 -39.20 -13.68
CA VAL A 32 -10.85 -38.03 -13.03
C VAL A 32 -10.44 -38.31 -11.57
N LYS A 33 -11.08 -39.28 -10.89
CA LYS A 33 -10.82 -39.59 -9.47
C LYS A 33 -9.60 -40.48 -9.23
N GLN A 34 -8.96 -41.04 -10.26
CA GLN A 34 -7.83 -41.95 -10.10
C GLN A 34 -6.44 -41.29 -10.22
N GLN A 35 -6.34 -40.00 -10.54
CA GLN A 35 -5.06 -39.39 -10.94
C GLN A 35 -4.37 -38.44 -9.96
N ASN A 36 -4.92 -38.13 -8.77
CA ASN A 36 -4.19 -37.35 -7.74
C ASN A 36 -4.66 -37.65 -6.30
N PRO A 37 -3.86 -38.38 -5.49
CA PRO A 37 -4.10 -38.54 -4.06
C PRO A 37 -3.16 -37.67 -3.22
N THR A 38 -3.68 -36.61 -2.58
CA THR A 38 -3.44 -36.23 -1.15
C THR A 38 -3.94 -34.81 -0.85
N GLU A 39 -5.13 -34.70 -0.27
CA GLU A 39 -5.43 -33.70 0.75
C GLU A 39 -6.18 -34.40 1.90
N LYS A 40 -5.61 -34.39 3.10
CA LYS A 40 -6.29 -34.90 4.30
C LYS A 40 -6.94 -33.73 5.03
N GLN A 41 -8.27 -33.65 4.95
CA GLN A 41 -9.05 -33.00 5.99
C GLN A 41 -8.99 -33.85 7.27
N PHE A 42 -8.96 -33.20 8.43
CA PHE A 42 -9.21 -33.83 9.73
C PHE A 42 -10.39 -33.12 10.36
N ASP A 43 -11.43 -33.87 10.69
CA ASP A 43 -12.63 -33.36 11.35
C ASP A 43 -12.65 -33.76 12.83
N GLN A 44 -13.48 -33.09 13.62
CA GLN A 44 -13.50 -33.18 15.07
C GLN A 44 -14.39 -34.33 15.56
N THR A 45 -13.98 -35.01 16.64
CA THR A 45 -14.75 -35.20 17.90
C THR A 45 -14.29 -36.45 18.67
N THR A 46 -13.87 -36.30 19.93
CA THR A 46 -14.32 -37.16 21.06
C THR A 46 -13.83 -36.64 22.42
N THR A 47 -14.79 -36.25 23.26
CA THR A 47 -14.85 -36.46 24.73
C THR A 47 -13.57 -36.48 25.61
N GLY A 48 -13.41 -35.43 26.44
CA GLY A 48 -13.78 -35.53 27.86
C GLY A 48 -12.75 -35.86 28.95
N LYS A 49 -12.57 -34.88 29.87
CA LYS A 49 -12.42 -34.99 31.35
C LYS A 49 -11.06 -35.38 32.00
N TYR A 50 -10.57 -34.46 32.85
CA TYR A 50 -9.75 -34.61 34.09
C TYR A 50 -8.39 -35.40 33.96
N ASP A 51 -7.27 -35.07 34.63
CA ASP A 51 -7.05 -34.41 35.92
C ASP A 51 -5.69 -33.64 36.02
N SER A 52 -5.38 -33.19 37.24
CA SER A 52 -4.26 -32.38 37.77
C SER A 52 -2.79 -32.66 37.36
N VAL A 53 -1.97 -31.61 37.52
CA VAL A 53 -0.49 -31.56 37.54
C VAL A 53 0.16 -32.55 38.52
N PRO A 54 1.34 -33.09 38.18
CA PRO A 54 2.50 -33.04 39.10
C PRO A 54 3.77 -32.46 38.45
N ASP A 55 4.67 -31.98 39.31
CA ASP A 55 5.94 -31.31 38.97
C ASP A 55 7.13 -32.25 38.65
N GLU A 56 8.21 -31.61 38.18
CA GLU A 56 9.63 -32.01 38.13
C GLU A 56 10.19 -32.98 37.05
N ASP A 57 11.26 -32.47 36.41
CA ASP A 57 12.45 -33.12 35.83
C ASP A 57 12.36 -34.26 34.79
N ASN A 58 12.53 -33.89 33.50
CA ASN A 58 13.52 -34.59 32.66
C ASN A 58 14.09 -33.74 31.50
N VAL A 59 15.43 -33.67 31.39
CA VAL A 59 16.16 -32.88 30.38
C VAL A 59 16.45 -33.72 29.13
N SER A 60 15.87 -33.35 27.99
CA SER A 60 16.17 -33.97 26.69
C SER A 60 17.46 -33.43 26.07
N ASN A 61 18.60 -34.09 26.36
CA ASN A 61 19.90 -33.78 25.77
C ASN A 61 20.03 -34.25 24.30
N PHE A 62 20.56 -33.39 23.43
CA PHE A 62 20.81 -33.65 22.01
C PHE A 62 22.10 -34.45 21.80
N GLU A 63 22.03 -35.61 21.15
CA GLU A 63 23.16 -36.56 21.04
C GLU A 63 23.87 -36.55 19.68
N CYS A 64 25.19 -36.69 19.69
CA CYS A 64 26.02 -36.83 18.50
C CYS A 64 26.07 -38.29 18.04
N GLN A 65 25.36 -38.62 16.96
CA GLN A 65 25.32 -39.98 16.40
C GLN A 65 26.68 -40.52 15.91
N THR A 66 27.71 -39.68 15.79
CA THR A 66 29.07 -40.10 15.42
C THR A 66 29.94 -40.54 16.61
N CYS A 67 29.60 -40.15 17.85
CA CYS A 67 30.41 -40.53 19.03
C CYS A 67 29.67 -40.54 20.39
N GLY A 68 28.33 -40.53 20.40
CA GLY A 68 27.50 -40.62 21.62
C GLY A 68 27.50 -39.38 22.54
N MET A 69 28.29 -38.35 22.25
CA MET A 69 28.39 -37.15 23.11
C MET A 69 27.07 -36.37 23.13
N ARG A 70 26.54 -36.11 24.34
CA ARG A 70 25.23 -35.45 24.56
C ARG A 70 25.39 -33.98 24.98
N TYR A 71 24.55 -33.11 24.44
CA TYR A 71 24.64 -31.65 24.58
C TYR A 71 23.30 -31.03 24.96
N ALA A 72 23.31 -30.10 25.93
CA ALA A 72 22.10 -29.43 26.40
C ALA A 72 21.43 -28.48 25.37
N ARG A 73 22.09 -28.16 24.25
CA ARG A 73 21.55 -27.30 23.18
C ARG A 73 22.03 -27.75 21.80
N LYS A 74 21.12 -27.75 20.82
CA LYS A 74 21.38 -28.16 19.42
C LYS A 74 22.56 -27.43 18.76
N ALA A 75 22.78 -26.14 19.08
CA ALA A 75 23.92 -25.37 18.59
C ALA A 75 25.29 -25.93 19.03
N TYR A 76 25.38 -26.51 20.24
CA TYR A 76 26.61 -27.11 20.73
C TYR A 76 26.88 -28.49 20.11
N LEU A 77 25.83 -29.25 19.81
CA LEU A 77 25.92 -30.49 19.02
C LEU A 77 26.47 -30.20 17.62
N ILE A 78 25.90 -29.21 16.91
CA ILE A 78 26.36 -28.82 15.56
C ILE A 78 27.82 -28.37 15.58
N ARG A 79 28.23 -27.56 16.57
CA ARG A 79 29.64 -27.14 16.75
C ARG A 79 30.57 -28.34 17.03
N HIS A 80 30.12 -29.34 17.77
CA HIS A 80 30.89 -30.55 18.03
C HIS A 80 31.02 -31.43 16.77
N GLN A 81 29.96 -31.56 15.96
CA GLN A 81 29.97 -32.35 14.73
C GLN A 81 31.02 -31.89 13.71
N GLN A 82 31.43 -30.62 13.74
CA GLN A 82 32.52 -30.10 12.91
C GLN A 82 33.88 -30.77 13.22
N ASN A 83 34.12 -31.27 14.44
CA ASN A 83 35.35 -31.99 14.78
C ASN A 83 35.49 -33.35 14.08
N HIS A 84 34.35 -33.96 13.69
CA HIS A 84 34.28 -35.20 12.91
C HIS A 84 34.46 -34.96 11.40
N SER A 85 34.56 -33.70 10.96
CA SER A 85 34.97 -33.40 9.59
C SER A 85 36.49 -33.51 9.43
N ASN A 86 36.92 -33.95 8.24
CA ASN A 86 38.34 -34.01 7.86
C ASN A 86 38.87 -32.69 7.29
N ILE A 87 38.20 -31.57 7.58
CA ILE A 87 38.56 -30.24 7.09
C ILE A 87 39.48 -29.58 8.13
N ASN A 88 40.76 -29.46 7.77
CA ASN A 88 41.72 -28.62 8.49
C ASN A 88 41.83 -27.27 7.77
N TYR A 89 41.84 -26.18 8.53
CA TYR A 89 42.14 -24.83 8.06
C TYR A 89 43.63 -24.57 8.30
N GLU A 90 44.37 -24.33 7.23
CA GLU A 90 45.81 -24.02 7.28
C GLU A 90 46.09 -22.53 7.10
N CYS A 91 47.24 -22.09 7.63
CA CYS A 91 47.72 -20.74 7.49
C CYS A 91 48.62 -20.60 6.26
N GLU A 92 48.31 -19.68 5.37
CA GLU A 92 49.07 -19.44 4.14
C GLU A 92 50.43 -18.75 4.40
N HIS A 93 50.63 -18.21 5.60
CA HIS A 93 51.84 -17.47 5.98
C HIS A 93 52.76 -18.23 6.96
N CYS A 94 52.34 -19.38 7.49
CA CYS A 94 53.20 -20.36 8.15
C CYS A 94 52.47 -21.71 8.29
N GLY A 95 53.18 -22.82 8.50
CA GLY A 95 52.60 -24.18 8.56
C GLY A 95 51.67 -24.51 9.75
N PHE A 96 50.94 -23.54 10.32
CA PHE A 96 49.97 -23.76 11.38
C PHE A 96 48.62 -24.24 10.81
N THR A 97 48.12 -25.36 11.33
CA THR A 97 46.83 -25.95 10.91
C THR A 97 45.89 -26.13 12.10
N THR A 98 44.58 -26.02 11.87
CA THR A 98 43.55 -26.17 12.91
C THR A 98 42.20 -26.58 12.34
N LYS A 99 41.44 -27.43 13.04
CA LYS A 99 40.07 -27.82 12.63
C LYS A 99 39.03 -26.70 12.76
N ARG A 100 39.41 -25.49 13.19
CA ARG A 100 38.49 -24.40 13.54
C ARG A 100 38.90 -23.05 12.96
N LYS A 101 38.03 -22.50 12.09
CA LYS A 101 38.23 -21.21 11.41
C LYS A 101 38.48 -20.05 12.38
N ASP A 102 37.79 -20.01 13.52
CA ASP A 102 37.96 -18.94 14.53
C ASP A 102 39.36 -18.95 15.21
N VAL A 103 40.00 -20.11 15.27
CA VAL A 103 41.38 -20.27 15.77
C VAL A 103 42.39 -19.79 14.72
N LEU A 104 42.13 -20.06 13.43
CA LEU A 104 42.97 -19.56 12.33
C LEU A 104 42.93 -18.02 12.23
N THR A 105 41.76 -17.39 12.34
CA THR A 105 41.65 -15.92 12.34
C THR A 105 42.41 -15.28 13.50
N LYS A 106 42.37 -15.89 14.69
CA LYS A 106 43.15 -15.45 15.86
C LYS A 106 44.66 -15.69 15.70
N HIS A 107 45.05 -16.74 14.99
CA HIS A 107 46.44 -17.00 14.63
C HIS A 107 46.97 -15.90 13.69
N MET A 108 46.24 -15.60 12.60
CA MET A 108 46.62 -14.56 11.63
C MET A 108 46.89 -13.21 12.30
N LYS A 109 45.93 -12.70 13.08
CA LYS A 109 46.07 -11.43 13.83
C LYS A 109 47.18 -11.41 14.88
N ARG A 110 47.68 -12.58 15.33
CA ARG A 110 48.74 -12.67 16.37
C ARG A 110 50.13 -12.91 15.81
N LYS A 111 50.26 -13.37 14.57
CA LYS A 111 51.54 -13.81 13.99
C LYS A 111 51.95 -13.05 12.73
N HIS A 112 51.00 -12.45 12.00
CA HIS A 112 51.22 -11.94 10.64
C HIS A 112 50.78 -10.49 10.43
N ASP A 113 50.47 -9.75 11.50
CA ASP A 113 49.96 -8.37 11.43
C ASP A 113 51.07 -7.33 11.76
N VAL A 114 51.37 -6.42 10.81
CA VAL A 114 52.50 -5.47 10.88
C VAL A 114 51.99 -4.04 11.09
N LYS A 115 52.30 -3.46 12.25
CA LYS A 115 51.85 -2.11 12.66
C LYS A 115 52.61 -0.98 11.96
N LYS A 116 51.95 0.18 11.82
CA LYS A 116 52.60 1.50 11.86
C LYS A 116 52.24 2.24 13.16
N ASN A 117 53.24 2.88 13.77
CA ASN A 117 53.16 3.60 15.06
C ASN A 117 52.97 5.12 14.87
N VAL A 118 52.51 5.78 15.94
CA VAL A 118 52.90 7.08 16.55
C VAL A 118 51.79 7.39 17.57
N GLN A 119 51.99 7.72 18.87
CA GLN A 119 53.16 7.87 19.75
C GLN A 119 52.77 7.43 21.20
N LYS A 120 53.72 7.43 22.15
CA LYS A 120 53.51 7.03 23.57
C LYS A 120 53.55 8.23 24.53
N GLU A 121 52.95 8.05 25.70
CA GLU A 121 53.35 8.57 27.04
C GLU A 121 52.51 7.80 28.10
N ASP A 122 52.83 7.85 29.39
CA ASP A 122 53.72 6.87 30.04
C ASP A 122 53.12 6.39 31.39
N ASP A 123 53.70 5.32 31.95
CA ASP A 123 53.59 4.75 33.31
C ASP A 123 52.31 4.86 34.19
N VAL A 124 51.83 3.70 34.67
CA VAL A 124 51.86 3.29 36.10
C VAL A 124 51.39 1.83 36.24
N GLN A 125 52.05 1.05 37.11
CA GLN A 125 51.70 -0.37 37.36
C GLN A 125 50.65 -0.57 38.48
N PRO A 126 49.82 -1.65 38.42
CA PRO A 126 48.89 -2.09 39.48
C PRO A 126 49.69 -2.86 40.59
N PRO A 127 49.16 -3.25 41.79
CA PRO A 127 47.85 -3.95 41.96
C PRO A 127 47.13 -3.89 43.36
N ARG A 128 45.90 -4.46 43.48
CA ARG A 128 45.59 -5.66 44.32
C ARG A 128 44.09 -5.98 44.55
N LYS A 129 43.89 -7.25 44.89
CA LYS A 129 42.67 -8.08 45.02
C LYS A 129 41.72 -7.73 46.19
N ARG A 130 40.42 -8.04 45.96
CA ARG A 130 39.42 -8.69 46.86
C ARG A 130 39.21 -8.14 48.29
N GLN A 131 37.96 -7.81 48.63
CA GLN A 131 37.11 -8.65 49.51
C GLN A 131 35.63 -8.26 49.45
N ARG A 132 34.78 -9.01 50.18
CA ARG A 132 33.31 -9.05 50.10
C ARG A 132 32.76 -9.01 51.53
N THR A 133 31.84 -8.09 51.82
CA THR A 133 30.96 -8.13 53.01
C THR A 133 29.63 -7.45 52.67
N GLU A 134 28.55 -7.97 53.24
CA GLU A 134 27.21 -7.37 53.22
C GLU A 134 27.14 -6.18 54.22
N ASP A 135 26.34 -5.15 53.94
CA ASP A 135 25.15 -4.78 54.75
C ASP A 135 24.48 -3.45 54.34
N VAL A 136 23.15 -3.53 54.25
CA VAL A 136 22.08 -2.58 54.66
C VAL A 136 22.28 -1.05 54.55
N ASP A 137 21.47 -0.47 53.66
CA ASP A 137 20.86 0.88 53.62
C ASP A 137 21.68 2.20 53.58
N GLN A 138 21.04 3.18 52.90
CA GLN A 138 21.36 4.61 52.80
C GLN A 138 22.61 5.04 52.00
N LEU A 139 22.42 5.31 50.69
CA LEU A 139 23.30 6.19 49.89
C LEU A 139 22.48 7.01 48.86
N PRO A 140 22.98 8.17 48.35
CA PRO A 140 22.15 9.36 48.14
C PRO A 140 21.89 9.71 46.66
N GLU A 141 21.19 10.83 46.44
CA GLU A 141 20.63 11.34 45.17
C GLU A 141 21.62 11.67 44.02
N GLU A 142 22.88 11.26 44.10
CA GLU A 142 23.97 11.78 43.24
C GLU A 142 24.39 10.89 42.06
N ARG A 143 23.53 9.95 41.61
CA ARG A 143 23.80 9.08 40.44
C ARG A 143 23.06 9.40 39.14
N VAL A 144 22.26 10.46 39.08
CA VAL A 144 21.42 10.79 37.91
C VAL A 144 22.16 11.57 36.78
N ARG A 145 23.49 11.74 36.83
CA ARG A 145 24.21 12.64 35.90
C ARG A 145 25.19 12.02 34.91
N ASN A 146 25.70 10.81 35.12
CA ASN A 146 26.79 10.25 34.29
C ASN A 146 26.41 8.97 33.51
N ALA A 147 25.41 9.08 32.63
CA ALA A 147 25.17 8.14 31.52
C ALA A 147 24.39 8.79 30.37
N ARG A 148 24.75 10.02 29.95
CA ARG A 148 24.31 10.57 28.66
C ARG A 148 25.11 9.91 27.52
N GLU A 149 24.77 8.67 27.19
CA GLU A 149 25.03 8.16 25.84
C GLU A 149 24.40 9.13 24.81
N LYS A 150 25.01 9.25 23.63
CA LYS A 150 24.60 10.23 22.59
C LYS A 150 23.27 9.85 21.93
N ARG A 151 22.16 10.09 22.63
CA ARG A 151 20.80 9.99 22.08
C ARG A 151 20.54 11.18 21.16
N SER A 152 20.68 10.97 19.86
CA SER A 152 20.29 11.96 18.85
C SER A 152 18.77 11.94 18.67
N LEU A 153 18.09 12.97 19.19
CA LEU A 153 16.67 13.22 18.94
C LEU A 153 16.54 14.09 17.69
N THR A 154 16.30 13.47 16.54
CA THR A 154 16.01 14.20 15.29
C THR A 154 14.51 14.52 15.21
N ALA A 155 14.16 15.80 15.33
CA ALA A 155 12.80 16.27 15.11
C ALA A 155 12.34 15.95 13.67
N THR A 156 11.14 15.40 13.50
CA THR A 156 10.60 15.06 12.18
C THR A 156 9.80 16.22 11.59
N ALA A 157 9.68 16.26 10.26
CA ALA A 157 8.97 17.30 9.50
C ALA A 157 7.43 17.30 9.66
N LEU A 158 6.93 16.82 10.80
CA LEU A 158 5.51 16.61 11.14
C LEU A 158 5.19 17.12 12.57
N ASN A 159 5.78 18.25 12.97
CA ASN A 159 5.50 18.97 14.23
C ASN A 159 5.35 18.05 15.46
N ASP A 160 6.42 17.33 15.81
CA ASP A 160 6.50 16.43 16.98
C ASP A 160 5.47 15.29 17.05
N GLY A 161 4.81 14.97 15.92
CA GLY A 161 3.87 13.84 15.83
C GLY A 161 4.56 12.46 15.87
N VAL A 162 5.80 12.37 15.38
CA VAL A 162 6.59 11.12 15.32
C VAL A 162 7.99 11.37 15.89
N GLU A 163 8.36 10.61 16.93
CA GLU A 163 9.70 10.57 17.49
C GLU A 163 10.53 9.53 16.72
N ASN A 164 11.73 9.89 16.24
CA ASN A 164 12.74 8.93 15.78
C ASN A 164 13.91 8.92 16.78
N ILE A 165 14.28 7.72 17.24
CA ILE A 165 15.32 7.51 18.25
C ILE A 165 16.37 6.60 17.65
N GLN A 166 17.58 7.13 17.46
CA GLN A 166 18.71 6.39 16.89
C GLN A 166 19.52 5.73 18.00
N LEU A 167 19.70 4.41 17.89
CA LEU A 167 20.50 3.58 18.80
C LEU A 167 21.71 3.02 18.05
N GLN A 168 22.91 3.38 18.50
CA GLN A 168 24.17 2.90 17.93
C GLN A 168 24.77 1.77 18.80
N PRO A 169 25.65 0.92 18.24
CA PRO A 169 26.37 -0.09 19.02
C PRO A 169 27.20 0.55 20.16
N SER A 170 27.03 0.07 21.39
CA SER A 170 27.77 0.62 22.56
C SER A 170 29.19 0.05 22.69
N ASN A 171 29.50 -1.07 22.02
CA ASN A 171 30.83 -1.68 22.03
C ASN A 171 31.24 -2.27 20.66
N ASN A 172 32.50 -2.72 20.56
CA ASN A 172 33.03 -3.29 19.32
C ASN A 172 32.50 -4.70 19.00
N GLU A 173 31.92 -5.43 19.95
CA GLU A 173 31.39 -6.79 19.69
C GLU A 173 29.98 -6.70 19.06
N GLU A 174 29.14 -5.79 19.54
CA GLU A 174 27.83 -5.45 18.95
C GLU A 174 27.93 -5.04 17.47
N ARG A 175 29.05 -4.45 17.04
CA ARG A 175 29.25 -4.07 15.63
C ARG A 175 29.28 -5.27 14.68
N TYR A 176 29.82 -6.42 15.11
CA TYR A 176 30.05 -7.55 14.21
C TYR A 176 29.03 -8.69 14.39
N ASP A 177 28.13 -8.60 15.37
CA ASP A 177 27.09 -9.59 15.63
C ASP A 177 25.72 -8.92 15.85
N LEU A 178 24.87 -9.05 14.83
CA LEU A 178 23.50 -8.52 14.81
C LEU A 178 22.61 -9.11 15.93
N MET A 179 22.83 -10.36 16.32
CA MET A 179 22.07 -11.02 17.38
C MET A 179 22.50 -10.52 18.77
N LEU A 180 23.80 -10.27 18.96
CA LEU A 180 24.32 -9.63 20.16
C LEU A 180 23.79 -8.19 20.28
N PHE A 181 23.84 -7.41 19.20
CA PHE A 181 23.29 -6.05 19.17
C PHE A 181 21.80 -6.00 19.53
N PHE A 182 20.96 -6.88 18.97
CA PHE A 182 19.54 -6.94 19.36
C PHE A 182 19.34 -7.29 20.82
N LYS A 183 20.13 -8.24 21.35
CA LYS A 183 20.03 -8.66 22.76
C LYS A 183 20.37 -7.52 23.72
N GLU A 184 21.44 -6.78 23.46
CA GLU A 184 21.85 -5.68 24.34
C GLU A 184 20.89 -4.47 24.21
N LYS A 185 20.45 -4.12 22.99
CA LYS A 185 19.50 -3.01 22.77
C LYS A 185 18.03 -3.34 23.07
N GLN A 186 17.68 -4.59 23.31
CA GLN A 186 16.32 -4.99 23.70
C GLN A 186 15.85 -4.29 24.98
N VAL A 187 16.73 -4.12 25.97
CA VAL A 187 16.38 -3.50 27.26
C VAL A 187 16.14 -2.00 27.08
N ASP A 188 17.02 -1.31 26.37
CA ASP A 188 16.88 0.12 26.05
C ASP A 188 15.57 0.40 25.31
N ILE A 189 15.26 -0.40 24.28
CA ILE A 189 14.06 -0.23 23.45
C ILE A 189 12.79 -0.52 24.26
N ALA A 190 12.79 -1.56 25.10
CA ALA A 190 11.66 -1.87 25.98
C ALA A 190 11.35 -0.71 26.92
N GLN A 191 12.37 -0.19 27.64
CA GLN A 191 12.20 0.96 28.55
C GLN A 191 11.68 2.20 27.81
N ILE A 192 12.21 2.49 26.62
CA ILE A 192 11.75 3.63 25.80
C ILE A 192 10.27 3.48 25.43
N LEU A 193 9.84 2.28 25.03
CA LEU A 193 8.44 2.02 24.66
C LEU A 193 7.53 2.08 25.87
N GLU A 194 7.94 1.54 27.03
CA GLU A 194 7.22 1.63 28.30
C GLU A 194 7.03 3.10 28.75
N ASP A 195 8.10 3.90 28.74
CA ASP A 195 8.07 5.33 29.09
C ASP A 195 7.09 6.14 28.20
N ARG A 196 6.95 5.75 26.92
CA ARG A 196 5.97 6.38 26.01
C ARG A 196 4.57 5.84 26.22
N LEU A 197 4.43 4.56 26.51
CA LEU A 197 3.16 3.90 26.75
C LEU A 197 2.45 4.43 28.00
N LEU A 198 3.20 4.80 29.04
CA LEU A 198 2.67 5.48 30.23
C LEU A 198 1.89 6.76 29.90
N LYS A 199 2.21 7.44 28.78
CA LYS A 199 1.60 8.73 28.40
C LYS A 199 0.49 8.59 27.36
N ASN A 200 0.62 7.68 26.39
CA ASN A 200 -0.34 7.49 25.29
C ASN A 200 -0.28 6.03 24.80
N ASN A 201 -1.32 5.53 24.12
CA ASN A 201 -1.12 4.34 23.27
C ASN A 201 -0.12 4.69 22.16
N ILE A 202 0.64 3.69 21.70
CA ILE A 202 1.74 3.91 20.75
C ILE A 202 1.61 3.01 19.51
N LYS A 203 2.13 3.50 18.39
CA LYS A 203 2.57 2.67 17.27
C LYS A 203 4.07 2.84 17.10
N PHE A 204 4.77 1.76 16.82
CA PHE A 204 6.21 1.81 16.57
C PHE A 204 6.63 0.86 15.45
N TYR A 205 7.79 1.14 14.87
CA TYR A 205 8.53 0.21 14.02
C TYR A 205 10.02 0.46 14.19
N MET A 206 10.84 -0.54 13.84
CA MET A 206 12.30 -0.45 13.90
C MET A 206 12.87 -0.65 12.50
N SER A 207 13.92 0.12 12.17
CA SER A 207 14.76 -0.02 10.97
C SER A 207 16.19 -0.25 11.42
N VAL A 208 16.83 -1.34 11.00
CA VAL A 208 18.23 -1.64 11.34
C VAL A 208 19.10 -1.44 10.12
N HIS A 209 20.13 -0.61 10.25
CA HIS A 209 21.07 -0.22 9.20
C HIS A 209 22.39 -0.95 9.46
N VAL A 210 22.95 -1.61 8.44
CA VAL A 210 24.21 -2.36 8.53
C VAL A 210 25.09 -2.08 7.30
N ARG A 211 26.40 -2.29 7.41
CA ARG A 211 27.39 -2.40 6.33
C ARG A 211 27.67 -3.87 6.03
N MET A 212 27.73 -4.24 4.76
CA MET A 212 27.96 -5.59 4.26
C MET A 212 28.91 -5.53 3.05
N ILE A 213 29.91 -6.39 3.03
CA ILE A 213 30.91 -6.45 1.95
C ILE A 213 30.78 -7.74 1.15
N LYS A 214 31.26 -7.68 -0.09
CA LYS A 214 31.38 -8.83 -0.99
C LYS A 214 32.75 -8.79 -1.63
N TYR A 215 33.52 -9.86 -1.49
CA TYR A 215 34.83 -9.99 -2.13
C TYR A 215 34.67 -10.49 -3.57
N SER A 216 35.29 -9.79 -4.50
CA SER A 216 35.48 -10.20 -5.89
C SER A 216 36.75 -11.07 -6.02
N PRO A 217 36.85 -11.96 -7.03
CA PRO A 217 37.99 -12.88 -7.20
C PRO A 217 39.36 -12.19 -7.27
N ASP A 218 39.40 -10.93 -7.73
CA ASP A 218 40.61 -10.13 -7.89
C ASP A 218 41.12 -9.49 -6.57
N GLY A 219 40.57 -9.89 -5.42
CA GLY A 219 40.91 -9.34 -4.10
C GLY A 219 40.34 -7.94 -3.80
N LYS A 220 39.64 -7.33 -4.76
CA LYS A 220 38.80 -6.15 -4.52
C LYS A 220 37.55 -6.56 -3.73
N TYR A 221 37.05 -5.66 -2.90
CA TYR A 221 35.74 -5.78 -2.30
C TYR A 221 34.83 -4.68 -2.84
N ASP A 222 33.57 -5.02 -2.93
CA ASP A 222 32.48 -4.10 -3.19
C ASP A 222 31.76 -3.85 -1.84
N GLU A 223 31.25 -2.63 -1.58
CA GLU A 223 30.66 -2.22 -0.30
C GLU A 223 29.18 -1.91 -0.42
N ALA A 224 28.40 -2.58 0.42
CA ALA A 224 26.96 -2.43 0.57
C ALA A 224 26.72 -1.99 1.98
N GLU A 225 25.57 -1.40 2.17
CA GLU A 225 25.20 -0.98 3.47
C GLU A 225 23.63 -1.14 3.40
N PRO A 226 22.97 -2.23 3.86
CA PRO A 226 21.49 -2.38 3.81
C PRO A 226 20.70 -1.88 5.03
N HIS A 227 19.39 -1.64 4.87
CA HIS A 227 18.46 -1.63 6.02
C HIS A 227 17.43 -2.75 6.01
N PHE A 228 16.91 -3.06 7.19
CA PHE A 228 15.87 -4.08 7.42
C PHE A 228 14.80 -3.56 8.39
N ASN A 229 13.52 -3.58 7.96
CA ASN A 229 12.40 -3.01 8.72
C ASN A 229 11.53 -4.07 9.41
N THR A 230 10.97 -3.75 10.57
CA THR A 230 9.87 -4.51 11.19
C THR A 230 8.54 -4.34 10.42
N LYS A 231 7.45 -4.92 10.92
CA LYS A 231 6.11 -4.38 10.63
C LYS A 231 5.81 -3.28 11.65
N VAL A 232 4.79 -2.44 11.40
CA VAL A 232 4.29 -1.50 12.41
C VAL A 232 3.53 -2.28 13.47
N SER A 233 4.02 -2.24 14.70
CA SER A 233 3.34 -2.80 15.88
C SER A 233 2.54 -1.70 16.58
N THR A 234 1.44 -2.10 17.21
CA THR A 234 0.51 -1.19 17.91
C THR A 234 0.33 -1.71 19.32
N ILE A 235 0.58 -0.88 20.33
CA ILE A 235 0.45 -1.27 21.74
C ILE A 235 -0.46 -0.27 22.45
N LEU A 236 -1.47 -0.81 23.14
CA LEU A 236 -2.40 -0.04 23.97
C LEU A 236 -1.88 0.06 25.40
N GLN A 237 -2.29 1.08 26.16
CA GLN A 237 -1.74 1.31 27.51
C GLN A 237 -1.94 0.15 28.49
N SER A 238 -2.94 -0.70 28.26
CA SER A 238 -3.20 -1.95 28.99
C SER A 238 -2.25 -3.11 28.64
N GLY A 239 -1.51 -3.02 27.53
CA GLY A 239 -0.71 -4.09 26.94
C GLY A 239 0.80 -3.93 27.14
N ALA A 240 1.25 -3.35 28.25
CA ALA A 240 2.69 -3.17 28.52
C ALA A 240 3.47 -4.50 28.47
N SER A 241 2.87 -5.59 28.94
CA SER A 241 3.41 -6.96 28.88
C SER A 241 3.56 -7.51 27.44
N GLU A 242 2.98 -6.86 26.43
CA GLU A 242 3.13 -7.25 25.02
C GLU A 242 4.42 -6.72 24.40
N ILE A 243 5.07 -5.70 25.00
CA ILE A 243 6.28 -5.06 24.46
C ILE A 243 7.40 -6.09 24.18
N PRO A 244 7.80 -6.98 25.12
CA PRO A 244 8.86 -7.96 24.85
C PRO A 244 8.49 -8.95 23.74
N HIS A 245 7.21 -9.30 23.60
CA HIS A 245 6.73 -10.20 22.55
C HIS A 245 6.82 -9.55 21.16
N GLU A 246 6.29 -8.33 21.02
CA GLU A 246 6.33 -7.59 19.75
C GLU A 246 7.76 -7.21 19.36
N LEU A 247 8.66 -6.92 20.31
CA LEU A 247 10.08 -6.72 20.04
C LEU A 247 10.77 -7.98 19.52
N ASN A 248 10.61 -9.11 20.20
CA ASN A 248 11.19 -10.40 19.76
C ASN A 248 10.71 -10.78 18.35
N LYS A 249 9.41 -10.60 18.07
CA LYS A 249 8.78 -10.79 16.75
C LYS A 249 9.33 -9.82 15.69
N GLY A 250 9.61 -8.57 16.07
CA GLY A 250 10.28 -7.58 15.24
C GLY A 250 11.71 -7.99 14.88
N PHE A 251 12.52 -8.36 15.87
CA PHE A 251 13.89 -8.84 15.68
C PHE A 251 13.95 -10.12 14.85
N GLN A 252 13.06 -11.08 15.09
CA GLN A 252 12.95 -12.30 14.26
C GLN A 252 12.64 -11.97 12.80
N LYS A 253 11.72 -11.04 12.52
CA LYS A 253 11.44 -10.61 11.14
C LYS A 253 12.69 -10.00 10.49
N ILE A 254 13.38 -9.10 11.18
CA ILE A 254 14.63 -8.50 10.67
C ILE A 254 15.67 -9.57 10.39
N PHE A 255 15.88 -10.50 11.33
CA PHE A 255 16.85 -11.59 11.19
C PHE A 255 16.53 -12.52 10.01
N ILE A 256 15.25 -12.86 9.79
CA ILE A 256 14.82 -13.64 8.62
C ILE A 256 15.12 -12.86 7.32
N SER A 257 14.76 -11.57 7.25
CA SER A 257 15.04 -10.74 6.07
C SER A 257 16.55 -10.57 5.80
N PHE A 258 17.37 -10.52 6.85
CA PHE A 258 18.83 -10.51 6.78
C PHE A 258 19.40 -11.85 6.30
N GLU A 259 18.92 -12.99 6.82
CA GLU A 259 19.31 -14.31 6.32
C GLU A 259 18.91 -14.53 4.85
N GLU A 260 17.69 -14.11 4.46
CA GLU A 260 17.23 -14.17 3.06
C GLU A 260 18.11 -13.32 2.15
N PHE A 261 18.52 -12.13 2.60
CA PHE A 261 19.46 -11.28 1.86
C PHE A 261 20.83 -11.97 1.66
N ILE A 262 21.39 -12.60 2.70
CA ILE A 262 22.65 -13.35 2.60
C ILE A 262 22.50 -14.58 1.69
N LYS A 263 21.38 -15.32 1.76
CA LYS A 263 21.13 -16.52 0.95
C LYS A 263 20.94 -16.20 -0.53
N ASN A 264 20.29 -15.08 -0.85
CA ASN A 264 19.93 -14.72 -2.22
C ASN A 264 21.05 -14.02 -2.99
N GLY A 265 22.03 -13.42 -2.30
CA GLY A 265 23.16 -12.75 -2.95
C GLY A 265 24.48 -13.51 -2.79
N SER A 266 25.15 -13.77 -3.91
CA SER A 266 26.28 -14.69 -4.01
C SER A 266 27.58 -14.15 -3.37
N GLY A 267 27.68 -14.20 -2.03
CA GLY A 267 28.94 -13.94 -1.29
C GLY A 267 28.90 -12.85 -0.23
N TRP A 268 27.72 -12.48 0.28
CA TRP A 268 27.56 -11.42 1.28
C TRP A 268 28.10 -11.75 2.67
N GLN A 269 28.77 -10.78 3.28
CA GLN A 269 29.21 -10.84 4.67
C GLN A 269 28.91 -9.52 5.38
N LEU A 270 28.42 -9.60 6.62
CA LEU A 270 28.27 -8.44 7.50
C LEU A 270 29.64 -7.88 7.83
N GLU A 271 29.83 -6.58 7.60
CA GLU A 271 31.03 -5.85 8.00
C GLU A 271 30.81 -5.10 9.32
N GLU A 272 29.76 -4.28 9.43
CA GLU A 272 29.37 -3.70 10.73
C GLU A 272 27.88 -3.40 10.83
N VAL A 273 27.32 -3.40 12.04
CA VAL A 273 26.02 -2.81 12.36
C VAL A 273 26.22 -1.30 12.56
N LEU A 274 25.48 -0.46 11.83
CA LEU A 274 25.61 0.99 11.92
C LEU A 274 24.73 1.57 13.03
N GLN A 275 23.42 1.33 12.94
CA GLN A 275 22.43 1.86 13.88
C GLN A 275 21.07 1.14 13.77
N LEU A 276 20.23 1.34 14.79
CA LEU A 276 18.81 1.00 14.78
C LEU A 276 17.99 2.29 15.00
N ASP A 277 17.14 2.61 14.04
CA ASP A 277 16.17 3.70 14.10
C ASP A 277 14.85 3.15 14.67
N LEU A 278 14.52 3.56 15.90
CA LEU A 278 13.25 3.28 16.56
C LEU A 278 12.30 4.46 16.33
N CYS A 279 11.31 4.27 15.48
CA CYS A 279 10.29 5.27 15.21
C CYS A 279 9.04 5.00 16.06
N VAL A 280 8.63 5.95 16.89
CA VAL A 280 7.45 5.87 17.77
C VAL A 280 6.50 7.03 17.48
N THR A 281 5.20 6.74 17.37
CA THR A 281 4.14 7.75 17.21
C THR A 281 3.04 7.51 18.23
N LYS A 282 2.43 8.61 18.70
CA LYS A 282 1.19 8.55 19.48
C LYS A 282 0.10 7.90 18.63
N TYR A 283 -0.70 7.04 19.23
CA TYR A 283 -1.84 6.38 18.58
C TYR A 283 -3.12 6.67 19.35
N LYS A 284 -4.06 7.36 18.70
CA LYS A 284 -5.44 7.47 19.17
C LYS A 284 -6.27 6.46 18.36
N PRO A 285 -6.67 5.31 18.93
CA PRO A 285 -7.47 4.35 18.19
C PRO A 285 -8.85 4.94 17.89
N LEU A 286 -9.34 4.76 16.66
CA LEU A 286 -10.74 5.00 16.32
C LEU A 286 -11.60 3.97 17.05
N LYS A 287 -12.24 4.41 18.12
CA LYS A 287 -13.20 3.66 18.94
C LYS A 287 -14.44 4.52 19.15
N GLY A 288 -15.53 3.92 19.62
CA GLY A 288 -16.56 4.70 20.31
C GLY A 288 -16.01 5.45 21.53
N GLY A 289 -16.83 6.28 22.16
CA GLY A 289 -16.51 6.92 23.44
C GLY A 289 -17.78 7.21 24.24
N SER A 290 -17.84 8.42 24.79
CA SER A 290 -19.01 9.06 25.37
C SER A 290 -19.64 10.04 24.38
N TYR A 291 -20.69 10.75 24.83
CA TYR A 291 -21.34 11.83 24.08
C TYR A 291 -20.34 12.87 23.54
N LEU A 292 -20.52 13.23 22.27
CA LEU A 292 -19.81 14.31 21.60
C LEU A 292 -20.85 15.29 21.05
N GLU A 293 -20.67 16.59 21.25
CA GLU A 293 -21.58 17.57 20.63
C GLU A 293 -21.39 17.61 19.11
N LEU A 294 -22.50 17.51 18.36
CA LEU A 294 -22.47 17.56 16.90
C LEU A 294 -22.07 18.94 16.37
N PRO A 295 -21.22 19.01 15.33
CA PRO A 295 -21.01 20.20 14.53
C PRO A 295 -22.32 20.87 14.10
N THR A 296 -22.33 22.20 14.01
CA THR A 296 -23.55 22.99 13.73
C THR A 296 -24.22 22.65 12.39
N SER A 297 -23.45 22.19 11.39
CA SER A 297 -23.96 21.65 10.13
C SER A 297 -24.83 20.41 10.34
N LEU A 298 -24.31 19.42 11.08
CA LEU A 298 -25.00 18.17 11.39
C LEU A 298 -26.16 18.37 12.35
N LYS A 299 -26.00 19.21 13.38
CA LYS A 299 -27.06 19.55 14.36
C LYS A 299 -28.28 20.18 13.69
N ARG A 300 -28.09 20.97 12.62
CA ARG A 300 -29.18 21.58 11.82
C ARG A 300 -29.91 20.60 10.89
N SER A 301 -29.34 19.43 10.60
CA SER A 301 -29.96 18.47 9.68
C SER A 301 -31.20 17.80 10.27
N ASN A 302 -31.28 17.68 11.60
CA ASN A 302 -32.25 16.85 12.33
C ASN A 302 -32.32 15.38 11.87
N CYS A 303 -31.32 14.89 11.12
CA CYS A 303 -31.25 13.52 10.61
C CYS A 303 -30.44 12.57 11.51
N ILE A 304 -29.79 13.08 12.57
CA ILE A 304 -28.91 12.32 13.45
C ILE A 304 -29.46 12.36 14.88
N LEU A 305 -29.76 11.19 15.44
CA LEU A 305 -30.04 11.04 16.86
C LEU A 305 -28.70 10.97 17.62
N ASN A 306 -28.39 12.00 18.40
CA ASN A 306 -27.15 12.08 19.17
C ASN A 306 -27.41 11.72 20.64
N ILE A 307 -27.11 10.48 21.04
CA ILE A 307 -27.42 9.95 22.37
C ILE A 307 -26.48 10.53 23.42
N GLN A 308 -27.04 11.03 24.52
CA GLN A 308 -26.32 11.69 25.60
C GLN A 308 -25.82 10.67 26.64
N ASN A 309 -24.76 9.91 26.30
CA ASN A 309 -24.16 8.95 27.21
C ASN A 309 -22.89 9.49 27.92
N LEU A 310 -22.82 9.26 29.24
CA LEU A 310 -21.65 9.62 30.07
C LEU A 310 -20.64 8.47 30.24
N ASP A 311 -20.96 7.28 29.74
CA ASP A 311 -20.11 6.09 29.80
C ASP A 311 -19.36 5.84 28.48
N ASN A 312 -18.58 4.75 28.41
CA ASN A 312 -17.86 4.35 27.19
C ASN A 312 -18.70 3.46 26.25
N LYS A 313 -20.03 3.42 26.40
CA LYS A 313 -20.91 2.45 25.71
C LYS A 313 -21.73 3.05 24.56
N CYS A 314 -21.32 4.19 23.99
CA CYS A 314 -22.06 4.87 22.90
C CYS A 314 -22.48 3.94 21.75
N PHE A 315 -21.65 2.93 21.41
CA PHE A 315 -21.95 1.94 20.39
C PHE A 315 -23.20 1.11 20.75
N LEU A 316 -23.25 0.55 21.97
CA LEU A 316 -24.41 -0.18 22.47
C LEU A 316 -25.66 0.71 22.44
N TRP A 317 -25.58 1.93 22.97
CA TRP A 317 -26.72 2.84 23.00
C TRP A 317 -27.22 3.18 21.60
N THR A 318 -26.32 3.40 20.64
CA THR A 318 -26.64 3.68 19.23
C THR A 318 -27.32 2.49 18.54
N VAL A 319 -26.91 1.26 18.87
CA VAL A 319 -27.63 0.06 18.39
C VAL A 319 -29.02 0.00 19.01
N LEU A 320 -29.16 0.16 20.32
CA LEU A 320 -30.45 0.08 21.02
C LEU A 320 -31.44 1.16 20.54
N SER A 321 -30.98 2.40 20.30
CA SER A 321 -31.83 3.46 19.76
C SER A 321 -32.27 3.22 18.31
N SER A 322 -31.49 2.45 17.54
CA SER A 322 -31.88 2.04 16.19
C SER A 322 -32.96 0.96 16.20
N MET A 323 -33.03 0.16 17.27
CA MET A 323 -34.03 -0.90 17.48
C MET A 323 -35.31 -0.38 18.16
N HIS A 324 -35.18 0.58 19.08
CA HIS A 324 -36.27 1.11 19.90
C HIS A 324 -36.46 2.62 19.66
N ASN A 325 -37.50 3.00 18.91
CA ASN A 325 -37.79 4.40 18.63
C ASN A 325 -38.68 5.01 19.73
N PHE A 326 -38.18 5.99 20.50
CA PHE A 326 -38.97 6.79 21.45
C PHE A 326 -39.36 8.14 20.85
N GLN A 327 -40.55 8.65 21.22
CA GLN A 327 -41.01 9.98 20.77
C GLN A 327 -40.65 11.13 21.72
N GLN A 328 -40.46 10.83 23.02
CA GLN A 328 -40.05 11.81 24.03
C GLN A 328 -38.60 11.55 24.40
N ASN A 329 -37.77 12.61 24.38
CA ASN A 329 -36.36 12.62 24.76
C ASN A 329 -35.56 11.39 24.24
N PRO A 330 -35.60 11.06 22.93
CA PRO A 330 -34.92 9.88 22.37
C PRO A 330 -33.39 9.90 22.55
N GLU A 331 -32.81 11.04 22.91
CA GLU A 331 -31.40 11.20 23.24
C GLU A 331 -31.02 10.70 24.64
N ASN A 332 -31.99 10.46 25.55
CA ASN A 332 -31.71 9.98 26.91
C ASN A 332 -31.42 8.47 26.93
N VAL A 333 -30.27 8.10 27.52
CA VAL A 333 -29.83 6.71 27.72
C VAL A 333 -30.80 5.89 28.58
N GLU A 334 -31.46 6.51 29.57
CA GLU A 334 -32.35 5.81 30.52
C GLU A 334 -33.48 5.04 29.82
N ASN A 335 -33.99 5.58 28.71
CA ASN A 335 -35.00 4.93 27.86
C ASN A 335 -34.54 3.56 27.32
N TYR A 336 -33.23 3.37 27.14
CA TYR A 336 -32.62 2.19 26.53
C TYR A 336 -32.10 1.16 27.54
N VAL A 337 -31.96 1.55 28.82
CA VAL A 337 -31.48 0.66 29.90
C VAL A 337 -32.25 -0.67 29.99
N PRO A 338 -33.60 -0.72 29.86
CA PRO A 338 -34.33 -2.00 29.90
C PRO A 338 -33.95 -2.98 28.77
N PHE A 339 -33.40 -2.48 27.66
CA PHE A 339 -33.14 -3.26 26.45
C PHE A 339 -31.69 -3.71 26.31
N VAL A 340 -30.80 -3.40 27.27
CA VAL A 340 -29.37 -3.76 27.24
C VAL A 340 -29.14 -5.26 27.01
N ASN A 341 -30.01 -6.12 27.56
CA ASN A 341 -29.90 -7.57 27.41
C ASN A 341 -30.46 -8.12 26.07
N SER A 342 -31.03 -7.27 25.21
CA SER A 342 -31.54 -7.68 23.89
C SER A 342 -30.43 -7.87 22.83
N VAL A 343 -29.21 -7.41 23.13
CA VAL A 343 -28.07 -7.41 22.21
C VAL A 343 -26.89 -8.14 22.85
N ASN A 344 -26.31 -9.10 22.13
CA ASN A 344 -25.16 -9.85 22.60
C ASN A 344 -23.86 -9.06 22.42
N MET A 345 -23.25 -8.64 23.54
CA MET A 345 -21.98 -7.92 23.59
C MET A 345 -20.83 -8.77 24.17
N THR A 346 -20.97 -10.10 24.17
CA THR A 346 -20.01 -11.01 24.83
C THR A 346 -18.65 -10.99 24.13
N GLY A 347 -17.60 -10.61 24.86
CA GLY A 347 -16.24 -10.51 24.30
C GLY A 347 -16.04 -9.31 23.37
N ILE A 348 -16.88 -8.28 23.49
CA ILE A 348 -16.70 -6.98 22.84
C ILE A 348 -16.30 -5.96 23.93
N GLU A 349 -15.25 -5.20 23.66
CA GLU A 349 -14.73 -4.20 24.59
C GLU A 349 -15.54 -2.91 24.55
N TYR A 350 -15.50 -2.17 25.67
CA TYR A 350 -15.89 -0.76 25.72
C TYR A 350 -14.66 0.11 26.01
N PRO A 351 -14.39 1.17 25.24
CA PRO A 351 -15.15 1.59 24.07
C PRO A 351 -14.91 0.68 22.86
N THR A 352 -15.97 0.40 22.08
CA THR A 352 -15.93 -0.60 21.01
C THR A 352 -15.02 -0.18 19.85
N PRO A 353 -13.98 -0.98 19.51
CA PRO A 353 -13.12 -0.73 18.35
C PRO A 353 -13.78 -1.11 17.02
N LEU A 354 -13.45 -0.40 15.93
CA LEU A 354 -13.94 -0.70 14.58
C LEU A 354 -13.66 -2.15 14.12
N SER A 355 -12.58 -2.78 14.61
CA SER A 355 -12.24 -4.17 14.29
C SER A 355 -13.21 -5.20 14.88
N GLN A 356 -13.86 -4.89 16.02
CA GLN A 356 -14.78 -5.80 16.70
C GLN A 356 -16.21 -5.75 16.13
N ILE A 357 -16.52 -4.80 15.24
CA ILE A 357 -17.84 -4.68 14.61
C ILE A 357 -18.20 -5.91 13.78
N SER A 358 -17.22 -6.52 13.10
CA SER A 358 -17.46 -7.79 12.37
C SER A 358 -17.68 -8.99 13.30
N GLN A 359 -17.22 -8.93 14.55
CA GLN A 359 -17.55 -9.92 15.58
C GLN A 359 -18.97 -9.69 16.12
N PHE A 360 -19.33 -8.43 16.38
CA PHE A 360 -20.68 -8.03 16.76
C PHE A 360 -21.76 -8.51 15.79
N GLU A 361 -21.59 -8.29 14.48
CA GLU A 361 -22.53 -8.73 13.45
C GLU A 361 -22.61 -10.27 13.31
N LYS A 362 -21.57 -11.01 13.71
CA LYS A 362 -21.60 -12.49 13.76
C LYS A 362 -22.38 -12.99 14.97
N GLN A 363 -22.32 -12.28 16.10
CA GLN A 363 -23.03 -12.61 17.33
C GLN A 363 -24.51 -12.19 17.28
N ASN A 364 -24.81 -11.10 16.57
CA ASN A 364 -26.15 -10.52 16.42
C ASN A 364 -26.56 -10.58 14.94
N THR A 365 -26.84 -11.80 14.45
CA THR A 365 -27.09 -12.07 13.02
C THR A 365 -28.33 -11.38 12.42
N THR A 366 -29.13 -10.69 13.23
CA THR A 366 -30.25 -9.84 12.79
C THR A 366 -29.84 -8.39 12.54
N ILE A 367 -28.69 -7.96 13.08
CA ILE A 367 -28.22 -6.58 13.10
C ILE A 367 -27.05 -6.43 12.10
N SER A 368 -27.06 -5.31 11.37
CA SER A 368 -26.01 -4.94 10.42
C SER A 368 -25.63 -3.49 10.63
N VAL A 369 -24.34 -3.19 10.70
CA VAL A 369 -23.81 -1.89 11.12
C VAL A 369 -23.01 -1.25 10.00
N ASN A 370 -23.32 0.02 9.70
CA ASN A 370 -22.47 0.87 8.87
C ASN A 370 -21.95 2.02 9.74
N ILE A 371 -20.66 2.33 9.65
CA ILE A 371 -20.00 3.38 10.41
C ILE A 371 -19.35 4.34 9.41
N PHE A 372 -19.66 5.61 9.56
CA PHE A 372 -19.13 6.70 8.73
C PHE A 372 -18.30 7.65 9.60
N GLY A 373 -17.19 8.14 9.05
CA GLY A 373 -16.45 9.27 9.57
C GLY A 373 -17.01 10.57 9.00
N TYR A 374 -16.77 11.66 9.71
CA TYR A 374 -17.10 13.02 9.29
C TYR A 374 -15.93 13.95 9.61
N GLU A 375 -15.30 14.52 8.58
CA GLU A 375 -14.21 15.49 8.70
C GLU A 375 -14.46 16.62 7.69
N GLU A 376 -14.27 17.87 8.12
CA GLU A 376 -14.33 19.10 7.30
C GLU A 376 -15.61 19.31 6.45
N GLY A 377 -16.69 18.57 6.70
CA GLY A 377 -17.95 18.63 5.94
C GLY A 377 -18.22 17.41 5.07
N GLU A 378 -17.22 16.55 4.86
CA GLU A 378 -17.31 15.33 4.06
C GLU A 378 -17.65 14.11 4.93
N ILE A 379 -18.49 13.22 4.41
CA ILE A 379 -18.86 11.95 5.04
C ILE A 379 -18.17 10.81 4.28
N TYR A 380 -17.41 9.97 4.98
CA TYR A 380 -16.66 8.87 4.37
C TYR A 380 -16.88 7.54 5.12
N PRO A 381 -16.88 6.39 4.44
CA PRO A 381 -17.11 5.10 5.08
C PRO A 381 -15.89 4.64 5.91
N LEU A 382 -16.12 4.31 7.19
CA LEU A 382 -15.14 3.69 8.09
C LEU A 382 -15.35 2.17 8.20
N TYR A 383 -16.60 1.73 8.24
CA TYR A 383 -17.00 0.32 8.18
C TYR A 383 -18.28 0.20 7.38
N ILE A 384 -18.30 -0.65 6.36
CA ILE A 384 -19.51 -1.01 5.62
C ILE A 384 -19.72 -2.51 5.79
N THR A 385 -20.91 -2.87 6.24
CA THR A 385 -21.27 -4.27 6.46
C THR A 385 -21.18 -5.10 5.18
N LYS A 386 -20.76 -6.35 5.32
CA LYS A 386 -20.70 -7.32 4.22
C LYS A 386 -21.97 -8.15 4.06
N LYS A 387 -22.97 -7.97 4.94
CA LYS A 387 -24.21 -8.75 4.95
C LYS A 387 -25.41 -7.84 5.19
N THR A 388 -26.41 -7.94 4.32
CA THR A 388 -27.70 -7.26 4.45
C THR A 388 -28.70 -8.19 5.14
N PHE A 389 -29.20 -7.80 6.31
CA PHE A 389 -30.18 -8.57 7.10
C PHE A 389 -31.54 -7.84 7.19
N CYS A 390 -32.58 -8.50 7.72
CA CYS A 390 -33.95 -7.96 7.71
C CYS A 390 -34.16 -6.64 8.50
N HIS A 391 -33.25 -6.28 9.42
CA HIS A 391 -33.31 -5.00 10.15
C HIS A 391 -32.42 -3.90 9.53
N HIS A 392 -31.99 -4.09 8.28
CA HIS A 392 -31.18 -3.11 7.54
C HIS A 392 -32.03 -1.86 7.22
N LYS A 393 -32.12 -0.92 8.18
CA LYS A 393 -32.70 0.43 8.01
C LYS A 393 -31.84 1.33 7.09
N ILE A 394 -31.28 0.78 6.01
CA ILE A 394 -31.16 1.61 4.80
C ILE A 394 -32.59 1.73 4.28
N THR A 395 -33.19 2.89 4.53
CA THR A 395 -34.36 3.31 3.78
C THR A 395 -33.91 3.54 2.35
N LEU A 396 -33.82 2.46 1.58
CA LEU A 396 -33.86 2.54 0.13
C LEU A 396 -35.13 3.32 -0.23
N PRO A 397 -35.12 4.10 -1.33
CA PRO A 397 -36.32 4.77 -1.79
C PRO A 397 -37.46 3.76 -1.81
N LYS A 398 -38.59 4.10 -1.18
CA LYS A 398 -39.78 3.25 -1.20
C LYS A 398 -40.10 2.89 -2.65
N GLU A 399 -40.73 1.76 -2.91
CA GLU A 399 -41.09 1.38 -4.26
C GLU A 399 -41.99 2.46 -4.90
N GLY A 400 -41.43 3.23 -5.85
CA GLY A 400 -42.04 4.44 -6.43
C GLY A 400 -41.43 5.80 -6.03
N GLU A 401 -40.53 5.88 -5.05
CA GLU A 401 -39.79 7.11 -4.73
C GLU A 401 -38.71 7.40 -5.78
N VAL A 402 -38.84 8.55 -6.45
CA VAL A 402 -37.91 8.99 -7.50
C VAL A 402 -36.79 9.83 -6.88
N LEU A 403 -35.58 9.28 -6.84
CA LEU A 403 -34.38 10.07 -6.57
C LEU A 403 -34.02 10.92 -7.80
N GLU A 404 -34.14 12.24 -7.68
CA GLU A 404 -33.60 13.18 -8.67
C GLU A 404 -32.12 13.48 -8.38
N PHE A 405 -31.29 13.46 -9.42
CA PHE A 405 -29.94 14.02 -9.35
C PHE A 405 -30.05 15.55 -9.15
N LYS A 406 -29.29 16.12 -8.19
CA LYS A 406 -29.40 17.55 -7.83
C LYS A 406 -28.19 18.39 -8.21
N GLU A 407 -27.02 17.79 -8.40
CA GLU A 407 -25.77 18.50 -8.70
C GLU A 407 -25.61 18.81 -10.20
N TYR A 408 -26.65 19.39 -10.82
CA TYR A 408 -26.68 19.71 -12.25
C TYR A 408 -25.48 20.55 -12.73
N ALA A 409 -24.87 21.36 -11.84
CA ALA A 409 -23.63 22.08 -12.09
C ALA A 409 -22.45 21.17 -12.53
N LYS A 410 -22.40 19.91 -12.05
CA LYS A 410 -21.35 18.93 -12.36
C LYS A 410 -21.63 18.09 -13.61
N THR A 411 -22.72 18.36 -14.34
CA THR A 411 -23.05 17.66 -15.61
C THR A 411 -22.28 18.20 -16.82
N ALA A 412 -21.57 19.32 -16.66
CA ALA A 412 -20.72 19.89 -17.69
C ALA A 412 -19.67 18.86 -18.15
N ARG A 413 -19.76 18.41 -19.40
CA ARG A 413 -18.76 17.52 -19.99
C ARG A 413 -17.41 18.23 -20.02
N ILE A 414 -16.37 17.58 -19.51
CA ILE A 414 -15.01 18.14 -19.53
C ILE A 414 -14.56 18.22 -21.00
N PRO A 415 -14.12 19.39 -21.49
CA PRO A 415 -13.85 19.60 -22.92
C PRO A 415 -12.54 18.97 -23.40
N PHE A 416 -11.56 18.81 -22.52
CA PHE A 416 -10.25 18.24 -22.81
C PHE A 416 -9.86 17.24 -21.72
N VAL A 417 -9.33 16.09 -22.13
CA VAL A 417 -8.78 15.05 -21.26
C VAL A 417 -7.47 14.59 -21.87
N ILE A 418 -6.44 14.37 -21.06
CA ILE A 418 -5.19 13.77 -21.51
C ILE A 418 -5.13 12.36 -20.93
N TYR A 419 -4.96 11.35 -21.78
CA TYR A 419 -4.67 9.98 -21.35
C TYR A 419 -3.18 9.74 -21.52
N ALA A 420 -2.50 9.25 -20.49
CA ALA A 420 -1.05 9.04 -20.51
C ALA A 420 -0.65 7.69 -19.91
N ASP A 421 0.51 7.20 -20.32
CA ASP A 421 1.11 5.95 -19.84
C ASP A 421 2.65 6.02 -19.92
N PHE A 422 3.33 5.28 -19.05
CA PHE A 422 4.80 5.20 -19.01
C PHE A 422 5.32 3.79 -19.27
N GLU A 423 6.32 3.69 -20.13
CA GLU A 423 7.11 2.48 -20.32
C GLU A 423 8.41 2.58 -19.53
N CYS A 424 8.57 1.70 -18.55
CA CYS A 424 9.73 1.64 -17.67
C CYS A 424 10.61 0.43 -18.00
N LEU A 425 11.90 0.67 -18.19
CA LEU A 425 12.88 -0.40 -18.17
C LEU A 425 12.97 -0.95 -16.75
N THR A 426 12.65 -2.23 -16.59
CA THR A 426 12.98 -3.01 -15.41
C THR A 426 14.47 -3.36 -15.44
N ARG A 427 15.33 -2.37 -15.22
CA ARG A 427 16.75 -2.64 -14.98
C ARG A 427 16.82 -3.48 -13.72
N LYS A 428 17.21 -4.75 -13.87
CA LYS A 428 17.73 -5.51 -12.74
C LYS A 428 18.81 -4.66 -12.13
N VAL A 429 18.65 -4.35 -10.85
CA VAL A 429 19.73 -3.66 -10.16
C VAL A 429 20.75 -4.74 -9.90
N ASP A 430 21.73 -4.86 -10.81
CA ASP A 430 22.96 -5.62 -10.59
C ASP A 430 23.85 -4.92 -9.54
N THR A 431 23.21 -4.25 -8.58
CA THR A 431 23.75 -4.21 -7.25
C THR A 431 23.76 -5.64 -6.71
N CYS A 432 24.93 -6.27 -6.77
CA CYS A 432 25.50 -6.44 -5.44
C CYS A 432 25.57 -5.03 -4.83
N HIS A 433 25.08 -4.83 -3.60
CA HIS A 433 25.21 -3.61 -2.80
C HIS A 433 23.92 -2.76 -2.65
N PRO A 434 22.99 -3.12 -1.71
CA PRO A 434 22.05 -2.15 -1.13
C PRO A 434 22.80 -0.99 -0.44
N ASN A 435 22.12 0.14 -0.21
CA ASN A 435 22.69 1.36 0.40
C ASN A 435 21.74 1.90 1.52
N PRO A 436 22.18 2.21 2.77
CA PRO A 436 21.38 2.23 3.99
C PRO A 436 21.22 3.63 4.54
N ASN A 437 21.52 4.59 3.69
CA ASN A 437 21.18 5.97 3.86
C ASN A 437 19.89 6.25 3.05
N MET A 438 19.22 5.21 2.48
CA MET A 438 18.14 5.38 1.49
C MET A 438 16.91 4.43 1.54
N SER A 439 17.01 3.10 1.61
CA SER A 439 15.78 2.25 1.76
C SER A 439 15.98 0.81 2.27
N SER A 440 15.10 0.39 3.19
CA SER A 440 14.99 -0.96 3.76
C SER A 440 14.41 -2.04 2.85
N THR A 441 14.17 -1.71 1.58
CA THR A 441 13.49 -2.58 0.61
C THR A 441 14.47 -2.94 -0.49
N THR A 442 14.78 -4.23 -0.61
CA THR A 442 15.66 -4.76 -1.66
C THR A 442 15.05 -4.44 -3.03
N THR A 443 15.55 -3.39 -3.67
CA THR A 443 15.08 -2.92 -4.97
C THR A 443 15.67 -3.82 -6.04
N TYR A 444 15.07 -4.99 -6.25
CA TYR A 444 15.52 -6.01 -7.21
C TYR A 444 15.45 -5.52 -8.66
N GLN A 445 14.55 -4.57 -8.93
CA GLN A 445 14.42 -3.85 -10.20
C GLN A 445 14.25 -2.37 -9.92
N GLN A 446 15.14 -1.56 -10.49
CA GLN A 446 14.93 -0.11 -10.57
C GLN A 446 14.11 0.15 -11.82
N MET A 447 12.93 0.73 -11.64
CA MET A 447 12.06 1.09 -12.75
C MET A 447 12.52 2.44 -13.28
N GLU A 448 13.30 2.39 -14.37
CA GLU A 448 13.80 3.57 -15.05
C GLU A 448 12.82 3.93 -16.17
N PRO A 449 12.07 5.05 -16.08
CA PRO A 449 11.16 5.47 -17.14
C PRO A 449 11.99 5.74 -18.39
N TYR A 450 11.66 5.03 -19.48
CA TYR A 450 12.41 5.04 -20.74
C TYR A 450 11.63 5.70 -21.87
N SER A 451 10.30 5.59 -21.83
CA SER A 451 9.43 6.39 -22.69
C SER A 451 8.10 6.71 -22.03
N PHE A 452 7.44 7.76 -22.52
CA PHE A 452 6.04 8.03 -22.23
C PHE A 452 5.25 8.13 -23.53
N GLY A 453 3.96 7.83 -23.45
CA GLY A 453 2.98 8.16 -24.48
C GLY A 453 1.81 8.92 -23.87
N TYR A 454 1.31 9.95 -24.53
CA TYR A 454 0.03 10.55 -24.18
C TYR A 454 -0.82 10.93 -25.39
N GLN A 455 -2.14 10.88 -25.21
CA GLN A 455 -3.13 11.29 -26.19
C GLN A 455 -4.02 12.39 -25.60
N ARG A 456 -3.97 13.59 -26.19
CA ARG A 456 -4.96 14.64 -25.93
C ARG A 456 -6.27 14.30 -26.63
N VAL A 457 -7.35 14.25 -25.87
CA VAL A 457 -8.72 13.98 -26.32
C VAL A 457 -9.55 15.24 -26.13
N SER A 458 -10.20 15.73 -27.18
CA SER A 458 -11.18 16.81 -27.07
C SER A 458 -12.60 16.32 -27.36
N ILE A 459 -13.58 17.05 -26.83
CA ILE A 459 -14.98 16.94 -27.29
C ILE A 459 -15.15 17.44 -28.72
N ASP A 460 -14.28 18.36 -29.17
CA ASP A 460 -14.27 18.88 -30.53
C ASP A 460 -13.13 18.25 -31.34
N LYS A 461 -13.49 17.57 -32.42
CA LYS A 461 -12.54 16.89 -33.30
C LYS A 461 -11.58 17.83 -34.04
N ARG A 462 -11.85 19.13 -34.07
CA ARG A 462 -10.91 20.16 -34.55
C ARG A 462 -9.64 20.25 -33.70
N TYR A 463 -9.69 19.87 -32.41
CA TYR A 463 -8.55 19.97 -31.49
C TYR A 463 -7.90 18.62 -31.13
N ASP A 464 -8.31 17.51 -31.75
CA ASP A 464 -7.64 16.21 -31.61
C ASP A 464 -6.23 16.25 -32.26
N LYS A 465 -5.19 16.05 -31.46
CA LYS A 465 -3.80 15.87 -31.93
C LYS A 465 -3.48 14.39 -32.17
N PRO A 466 -2.44 14.05 -32.96
CA PRO A 466 -1.82 12.72 -32.88
C PRO A 466 -1.27 12.46 -31.47
N PRO A 467 -1.05 11.19 -31.07
CA PRO A 467 -0.43 10.89 -29.78
C PRO A 467 1.02 11.39 -29.76
N VAL A 468 1.42 11.93 -28.60
CA VAL A 468 2.78 12.39 -28.36
C VAL A 468 3.54 11.27 -27.66
N ILE A 469 4.66 10.86 -28.25
CA ILE A 469 5.51 9.77 -27.78
C ILE A 469 6.94 10.32 -27.65
N TYR A 470 7.57 10.09 -26.52
CA TYR A 470 8.95 10.49 -26.26
C TYR A 470 9.78 9.30 -25.78
N ARG A 471 10.97 9.13 -26.35
CA ARG A 471 12.00 8.18 -25.88
C ARG A 471 13.32 8.94 -25.74
N GLY A 472 13.98 8.83 -24.60
CA GLY A 472 15.23 9.55 -24.35
C GLY A 472 15.54 9.74 -22.87
N PRO A 473 16.56 10.53 -22.51
CA PRO A 473 16.85 10.87 -21.12
C PRO A 473 15.74 11.75 -20.50
N ASP A 474 15.72 11.83 -19.17
CA ASP A 474 14.83 12.71 -18.40
C ASP A 474 13.35 12.62 -18.78
N VAL A 475 12.85 11.40 -19.01
CA VAL A 475 11.50 11.08 -19.49
C VAL A 475 10.40 11.80 -18.69
N VAL A 476 10.46 11.75 -17.36
CA VAL A 476 9.47 12.39 -16.48
C VAL A 476 9.51 13.92 -16.56
N GLU A 477 10.69 14.50 -16.76
CA GLU A 477 10.84 15.96 -16.82
C GLU A 477 10.38 16.49 -18.18
N ASN A 478 10.67 15.75 -19.26
CA ASN A 478 10.11 16.00 -20.58
C ASN A 478 8.58 15.81 -20.58
N PHE A 479 8.06 14.78 -19.91
CA PHE A 479 6.61 14.57 -19.76
C PHE A 479 5.91 15.77 -19.14
N ILE A 480 6.39 16.23 -17.98
CA ILE A 480 5.79 17.40 -17.30
C ILE A 480 5.89 18.65 -18.18
N ARG A 481 7.02 18.89 -18.87
CA ARG A 481 7.16 20.02 -19.81
C ARG A 481 6.12 19.97 -20.95
N HIS A 482 5.98 18.82 -21.61
CA HIS A 482 5.00 18.65 -22.70
C HIS A 482 3.56 18.84 -22.18
N LEU A 483 3.24 18.35 -20.98
CA LEU A 483 1.91 18.56 -20.40
C LEU A 483 1.64 20.03 -20.05
N LEU A 484 2.63 20.79 -19.59
CA LEU A 484 2.49 22.24 -19.34
C LEU A 484 2.33 23.05 -20.65
N GLU A 485 2.97 22.60 -21.74
CA GLU A 485 2.74 23.16 -23.08
C GLU A 485 1.31 22.88 -23.58
N GLU A 486 0.82 21.65 -23.40
CA GLU A 486 -0.59 21.31 -23.68
C GLU A 486 -1.57 22.07 -22.78
N GLU A 487 -1.26 22.25 -21.49
CA GLU A 487 -2.09 23.05 -20.56
C GLU A 487 -2.25 24.48 -21.08
N LYS A 488 -1.14 25.11 -21.49
CA LYS A 488 -1.13 26.46 -22.05
C LYS A 488 -1.98 26.54 -23.31
N GLU A 489 -1.79 25.64 -24.28
CA GLU A 489 -2.58 25.63 -25.52
C GLU A 489 -4.07 25.39 -25.26
N ILE A 490 -4.42 24.43 -24.41
CA ILE A 490 -5.81 24.12 -24.03
C ILE A 490 -6.46 25.34 -23.36
N ARG A 491 -5.75 26.00 -22.44
CA ARG A 491 -6.23 27.21 -21.76
C ARG A 491 -6.42 28.37 -22.74
N ASP A 492 -5.50 28.54 -23.70
CA ASP A 492 -5.61 29.55 -24.74
C ASP A 492 -6.78 29.26 -25.71
N ILE A 493 -7.13 27.99 -25.95
CA ILE A 493 -8.37 27.59 -26.66
C ILE A 493 -9.61 27.90 -25.81
N LEU A 494 -9.65 27.47 -24.55
CA LEU A 494 -10.78 27.68 -23.63
C LEU A 494 -11.03 29.15 -23.28
N SER A 495 -10.06 30.04 -23.52
CA SER A 495 -10.22 31.50 -23.36
C SER A 495 -10.97 32.18 -24.52
N ARG A 496 -11.13 31.50 -25.66
CA ARG A 496 -11.78 32.05 -26.86
C ARG A 496 -13.29 31.94 -26.72
N ILE A 497 -13.99 32.98 -27.16
CA ILE A 497 -15.46 32.98 -27.22
C ILE A 497 -15.87 32.40 -28.57
N GLU A 498 -16.17 31.10 -28.61
CA GLU A 498 -16.75 30.47 -29.81
C GLU A 498 -18.20 30.95 -30.00
N PRO A 499 -18.60 31.42 -31.20
CA PRO A 499 -19.95 31.89 -31.44
C PRO A 499 -20.98 30.74 -31.43
N MET A 500 -22.18 31.01 -30.93
CA MET A 500 -23.27 30.02 -30.88
C MET A 500 -23.71 29.62 -32.29
N ILE A 501 -23.58 28.33 -32.62
CA ILE A 501 -24.07 27.71 -33.85
C ILE A 501 -25.52 27.27 -33.61
N ILE A 502 -26.44 27.72 -34.47
CA ILE A 502 -27.88 27.47 -34.34
C ILE A 502 -28.40 26.83 -35.63
N THR A 503 -28.83 25.57 -35.56
CA THR A 503 -29.46 24.86 -36.68
C THR A 503 -30.96 25.18 -36.78
N GLU A 504 -31.61 24.82 -37.90
CA GLU A 504 -33.07 24.91 -38.01
C GLU A 504 -33.79 24.01 -36.98
N TYR A 505 -33.19 22.87 -36.63
CA TYR A 505 -33.71 21.98 -35.59
C TYR A 505 -33.71 22.70 -34.23
N ASP A 506 -32.62 23.38 -33.86
CA ASP A 506 -32.53 24.13 -32.60
C ASP A 506 -33.55 25.27 -32.50
N LYS A 507 -33.91 25.89 -33.63
CA LYS A 507 -34.98 26.91 -33.69
C LYS A 507 -36.35 26.29 -33.39
N LEU A 508 -36.62 25.10 -33.93
CA LEU A 508 -37.84 24.33 -33.65
C LEU A 508 -37.87 23.89 -32.18
N ASP A 509 -36.79 23.30 -31.67
CA ASP A 509 -36.68 22.87 -30.26
C ASP A 509 -36.86 24.05 -29.30
N TYR A 510 -36.22 25.20 -29.56
CA TYR A 510 -36.44 26.42 -28.77
C TYR A 510 -37.90 26.86 -28.77
N LYS A 511 -38.58 26.81 -29.92
CA LYS A 511 -40.01 27.16 -30.06
C LYS A 511 -40.90 26.21 -29.25
N TYR A 512 -40.74 24.90 -29.44
CA TYR A 512 -41.66 23.88 -28.90
C TYR A 512 -41.32 23.39 -27.48
N ALA A 513 -40.10 23.58 -26.98
CA ALA A 513 -39.72 23.14 -25.63
C ALA A 513 -40.64 23.74 -24.55
N LYS A 514 -41.30 22.88 -23.76
CA LYS A 514 -42.17 23.31 -22.64
C LYS A 514 -41.49 23.24 -21.26
N LYS A 515 -40.39 22.49 -21.16
CA LYS A 515 -39.63 22.21 -19.94
C LYS A 515 -38.13 22.39 -20.19
N CYS A 516 -37.39 22.81 -19.17
CA CYS A 516 -35.93 22.90 -19.18
C CYS A 516 -35.31 21.50 -19.31
N TYR A 517 -34.34 21.31 -20.23
CA TYR A 517 -33.70 20.00 -20.39
C TYR A 517 -32.89 19.57 -19.17
N VAL A 518 -32.38 20.54 -18.39
CA VAL A 518 -31.56 20.31 -17.19
C VAL A 518 -32.46 19.93 -16.01
N CYS A 519 -33.19 20.90 -15.44
CA CYS A 519 -33.96 20.72 -14.21
C CYS A 519 -35.38 20.17 -14.42
N LYS A 520 -35.77 19.84 -15.65
CA LYS A 520 -37.06 19.25 -16.07
C LYS A 520 -38.34 20.05 -15.71
N LYS A 521 -38.20 21.22 -15.07
CA LYS A 521 -39.29 22.14 -14.70
C LYS A 521 -39.82 22.91 -15.92
N ALA A 522 -41.09 23.27 -15.89
CA ALA A 522 -41.71 24.09 -16.93
C ALA A 522 -41.10 25.51 -16.99
N PHE A 523 -41.13 26.13 -18.16
CA PHE A 523 -40.72 27.52 -18.32
C PHE A 523 -41.80 28.48 -17.80
N SER A 524 -41.37 29.62 -17.26
CA SER A 524 -42.26 30.68 -16.76
C SER A 524 -41.63 32.06 -16.98
N SER A 525 -42.34 33.14 -16.65
CA SER A 525 -41.81 34.51 -16.73
C SER A 525 -40.54 34.73 -15.89
N LYS A 526 -40.41 34.06 -14.73
CA LYS A 526 -39.21 34.09 -13.87
C LYS A 526 -38.13 33.08 -14.29
N ASN A 527 -38.55 31.95 -14.85
CA ASN A 527 -37.70 30.82 -15.27
C ASN A 527 -37.78 30.66 -16.80
N TYR A 528 -37.29 31.67 -17.53
CA TYR A 528 -37.45 31.77 -18.98
C TYR A 528 -36.46 30.89 -19.75
N LYS A 529 -36.78 30.60 -21.02
CA LYS A 529 -35.99 29.78 -21.94
C LYS A 529 -34.65 30.44 -22.26
N VAL A 530 -33.57 29.67 -22.21
CA VAL A 530 -32.24 30.07 -22.68
C VAL A 530 -31.68 28.97 -23.58
N LYS A 531 -30.93 29.36 -24.61
CA LYS A 531 -30.17 28.44 -25.46
C LYS A 531 -28.84 28.17 -24.76
N GLU A 532 -28.71 27.02 -24.13
CA GLU A 532 -27.42 26.60 -23.58
C GLU A 532 -26.61 25.97 -24.71
N HIS A 533 -25.33 26.35 -24.79
CA HIS A 533 -24.42 25.95 -25.85
C HIS A 533 -23.08 25.55 -25.27
N ASP A 534 -22.37 24.73 -26.02
CA ASP A 534 -21.01 24.36 -25.71
C ASP A 534 -20.06 25.51 -26.09
N HIS A 535 -19.31 26.01 -25.11
CA HIS A 535 -18.35 27.11 -25.34
C HIS A 535 -17.11 26.70 -26.16
N VAL A 536 -16.92 25.42 -26.46
CA VAL A 536 -15.78 24.91 -27.26
C VAL A 536 -16.22 24.54 -28.69
N THR A 537 -17.41 23.95 -28.85
CA THR A 537 -17.92 23.56 -30.18
C THR A 537 -18.89 24.57 -30.79
N GLY A 538 -19.41 25.51 -30.00
CA GLY A 538 -20.45 26.48 -30.40
C GLY A 538 -21.87 25.90 -30.49
N PHE A 539 -22.04 24.57 -30.56
CA PHE A 539 -23.36 23.95 -30.74
C PHE A 539 -24.24 24.05 -29.48
N ILE A 540 -25.55 24.23 -29.70
CA ILE A 540 -26.56 24.15 -28.64
C ILE A 540 -26.62 22.72 -28.08
N ARG A 541 -26.52 22.56 -26.75
CA ARG A 541 -26.75 21.26 -26.09
C ARG A 541 -28.21 21.08 -25.66
N GLY A 542 -28.94 22.18 -25.46
CA GLY A 542 -30.38 22.15 -25.26
C GLY A 542 -30.98 23.44 -24.71
N ILE A 543 -32.30 23.43 -24.54
CA ILE A 543 -33.07 24.58 -24.03
C ILE A 543 -33.10 24.56 -22.50
N SER A 544 -32.15 25.28 -21.89
CA SER A 544 -32.03 25.43 -20.44
C SER A 544 -32.97 26.54 -19.94
N CYS A 545 -32.99 26.76 -18.63
CA CYS A 545 -33.52 27.99 -18.05
C CYS A 545 -32.40 28.84 -17.45
N ASN A 546 -32.61 30.15 -17.43
CA ASN A 546 -31.67 31.19 -16.98
C ASN A 546 -30.85 30.84 -15.73
N ASN A 547 -31.47 30.29 -14.68
CA ASN A 547 -30.75 29.96 -13.44
C ASN A 547 -29.76 28.79 -13.64
N TYR A 548 -30.23 27.64 -14.14
CA TYR A 548 -29.38 26.46 -14.31
C TYR A 548 -28.32 26.64 -15.40
N ASN A 549 -28.59 27.48 -16.41
CA ASN A 549 -27.61 27.86 -17.43
C ASN A 549 -26.32 28.43 -16.82
N LEU A 550 -26.43 29.25 -15.77
CA LEU A 550 -25.29 29.89 -15.11
C LEU A 550 -24.57 28.99 -14.09
N GLN A 551 -25.20 27.86 -13.72
CA GLN A 551 -24.63 26.89 -12.77
C GLN A 551 -23.77 25.83 -13.47
N ILE A 552 -24.08 25.49 -14.72
CA ILE A 552 -23.26 24.59 -15.54
C ILE A 552 -21.95 25.31 -15.86
N LYS A 553 -20.86 24.91 -15.19
CA LYS A 553 -19.54 25.52 -15.36
C LYS A 553 -18.52 24.44 -15.68
N ILE A 554 -17.72 24.71 -16.72
CA ILE A 554 -16.56 23.88 -17.05
C ILE A 554 -15.55 23.97 -15.89
N PRO A 555 -15.04 22.85 -15.34
CA PRO A 555 -14.00 22.88 -14.32
C PRO A 555 -12.74 23.59 -14.85
N LYS A 556 -12.05 24.34 -13.98
CA LYS A 556 -10.81 25.05 -14.36
C LYS A 556 -9.59 24.13 -14.54
N PHE A 557 -9.71 22.83 -14.26
CA PHE A 557 -8.63 21.86 -14.36
C PHE A 557 -8.76 20.97 -15.59
N ILE A 558 -7.62 20.50 -16.10
CA ILE A 558 -7.50 19.54 -17.19
C ILE A 558 -7.13 18.18 -16.59
N PRO A 559 -8.00 17.16 -16.66
CA PRO A 559 -7.67 15.84 -16.15
C PRO A 559 -6.61 15.13 -17.00
N VAL A 560 -5.56 14.65 -16.32
CA VAL A 560 -4.56 13.72 -16.84
C VAL A 560 -4.88 12.34 -16.24
N VAL A 561 -5.33 11.42 -17.07
CA VAL A 561 -5.80 10.09 -16.67
C VAL A 561 -4.71 9.06 -16.97
N ILE A 562 -4.25 8.38 -15.92
CA ILE A 562 -3.28 7.28 -16.00
C ILE A 562 -3.91 6.07 -15.28
N HIS A 563 -3.68 4.85 -15.78
CA HIS A 563 -4.25 3.64 -15.18
C HIS A 563 -3.32 3.06 -14.13
N ASN A 564 -3.83 2.82 -12.91
CA ASN A 564 -3.02 2.40 -11.76
C ASN A 564 -1.98 3.45 -11.33
N LEU A 565 -2.26 4.73 -11.59
CA LEU A 565 -1.44 5.89 -11.19
C LEU A 565 -0.96 5.79 -9.73
N LYS A 566 -1.86 5.46 -8.80
CA LYS A 566 -1.58 5.36 -7.35
C LYS A 566 -0.63 4.20 -7.00
N GLY A 567 -0.59 3.17 -7.84
CA GLY A 567 0.26 2.00 -7.67
C GLY A 567 1.63 2.12 -8.34
N PHE A 568 1.80 3.03 -9.30
CA PHE A 568 2.94 3.04 -10.22
C PHE A 568 3.43 4.47 -10.52
N ASP A 569 2.82 5.16 -11.50
CA ASP A 569 3.36 6.36 -12.15
C ASP A 569 3.46 7.57 -11.22
N ALA A 570 2.62 7.65 -10.19
CA ALA A 570 2.64 8.76 -9.24
C ALA A 570 4.01 8.88 -8.57
N ASN A 571 4.69 7.77 -8.28
CA ASN A 571 6.01 7.79 -7.64
C ASN A 571 7.10 8.31 -8.60
N LEU A 572 7.01 7.97 -9.89
CA LEU A 572 7.90 8.50 -10.93
C LEU A 572 7.76 10.02 -11.03
N ILE A 573 6.52 10.51 -11.16
CA ILE A 573 6.21 11.94 -11.28
C ILE A 573 6.61 12.71 -10.02
N MET A 574 6.24 12.22 -8.82
CA MET A 574 6.57 12.87 -7.55
C MET A 574 8.08 12.94 -7.29
N SER A 575 8.87 11.98 -7.77
CA SER A 575 10.34 12.03 -7.63
C SER A 575 11.00 13.23 -8.34
N LYS A 576 10.34 13.81 -9.36
CA LYS A 576 10.85 14.93 -10.17
C LYS A 576 10.08 16.24 -9.98
N ILE A 577 8.92 16.22 -9.31
CA ILE A 577 8.04 17.39 -9.13
C ILE A 577 8.76 18.57 -8.47
N GLY A 578 9.76 18.31 -7.61
CA GLY A 578 10.57 19.33 -6.93
C GLY A 578 11.45 20.18 -7.84
N LYS A 579 11.56 19.86 -9.15
CA LYS A 579 12.18 20.73 -10.17
C LYS A 579 11.21 21.78 -10.73
N PHE A 580 9.90 21.63 -10.54
CA PHE A 580 8.85 22.48 -11.12
C PHE A 580 8.19 23.38 -10.05
N LYS A 581 9.00 24.00 -9.18
CA LYS A 581 8.54 24.82 -8.04
C LYS A 581 7.75 26.08 -8.41
N GLU A 582 7.78 26.46 -9.68
CA GLU A 582 7.04 27.60 -10.24
C GLU A 582 5.54 27.30 -10.44
N GLN A 583 5.13 26.03 -10.33
CA GLN A 583 3.75 25.59 -10.49
C GLN A 583 3.08 25.36 -9.13
N ASP A 584 1.80 25.71 -9.03
CA ASP A 584 0.98 25.37 -7.86
C ASP A 584 0.79 23.85 -7.79
N ILE A 585 1.29 23.24 -6.71
CA ILE A 585 1.21 21.79 -6.49
C ILE A 585 0.22 21.51 -5.36
N THR A 586 -0.80 20.70 -5.64
CA THR A 586 -1.78 20.24 -4.64
C THR A 586 -1.83 18.72 -4.64
N VAL A 587 -1.91 18.09 -3.47
CA VAL A 587 -1.82 16.63 -3.33
C VAL A 587 -2.89 16.12 -2.38
N ILE A 588 -3.58 15.04 -2.76
CA ILE A 588 -4.49 14.28 -1.90
C ILE A 588 -3.79 12.96 -1.56
N PRO A 589 -3.03 12.89 -0.45
CA PRO A 589 -2.30 11.68 -0.07
C PRO A 589 -3.27 10.60 0.43
N HIS A 590 -2.98 9.34 0.11
CA HIS A 590 -3.62 8.19 0.75
C HIS A 590 -2.78 7.67 1.94
N ASN A 591 -1.46 7.69 1.76
CA ASN A 591 -0.44 7.47 2.79
C ASN A 591 0.86 8.16 2.33
N LYS A 592 1.99 7.91 2.99
CA LYS A 592 3.29 8.54 2.65
C LYS A 592 3.86 8.16 1.27
N GLU A 593 3.38 7.08 0.65
CA GLU A 593 3.94 6.48 -0.58
C GLU A 593 2.91 6.39 -1.73
N LYS A 594 1.65 6.70 -1.47
CA LYS A 594 0.53 6.53 -2.41
C LYS A 594 -0.37 7.75 -2.38
N TYR A 595 -0.61 8.30 -3.55
CA TYR A 595 -1.38 9.53 -3.75
C TYR A 595 -2.70 9.19 -4.46
N MET A 596 -3.84 9.68 -3.96
CA MET A 596 -5.14 9.41 -4.59
C MET A 596 -5.34 10.24 -5.85
N SER A 597 -4.88 11.49 -5.81
CA SER A 597 -4.81 12.44 -6.90
C SER A 597 -3.82 13.55 -6.52
N PHE A 598 -3.26 14.23 -7.51
CA PHE A 598 -2.46 15.44 -7.32
C PHE A 598 -2.66 16.36 -8.52
N SER A 599 -2.38 17.65 -8.37
CA SER A 599 -2.42 18.63 -9.46
C SER A 599 -1.11 19.39 -9.56
N ILE A 600 -0.72 19.75 -10.78
CA ILE A 600 0.43 20.58 -11.13
C ILE A 600 -0.11 21.71 -12.02
N GLY A 601 -0.15 22.94 -11.50
CA GLY A 601 -0.89 24.02 -12.16
C GLY A 601 -2.37 23.63 -12.34
N ASN A 602 -2.90 23.78 -13.56
CA ASN A 602 -4.28 23.34 -13.86
C ASN A 602 -4.38 21.86 -14.27
N LEU A 603 -3.27 21.10 -14.38
CA LEU A 603 -3.30 19.67 -14.70
C LEU A 603 -3.63 18.86 -13.45
N ARG A 604 -4.68 18.02 -13.49
CA ARG A 604 -5.07 17.15 -12.37
C ARG A 604 -4.90 15.68 -12.73
N PHE A 605 -4.02 14.99 -12.03
CA PHE A 605 -3.72 13.58 -12.23
C PHE A 605 -4.74 12.69 -11.51
N ILE A 606 -5.34 11.76 -12.25
CA ILE A 606 -6.43 10.90 -11.79
C ILE A 606 -6.11 9.44 -12.16
N ASP A 607 -6.30 8.54 -11.20
CA ASP A 607 -6.14 7.10 -11.41
C ASP A 607 -7.43 6.48 -11.99
N SER A 608 -7.36 5.92 -13.20
CA SER A 608 -8.54 5.26 -13.78
C SER A 608 -8.89 3.92 -13.13
N LEU A 609 -7.97 3.25 -12.42
CA LEU A 609 -8.25 2.00 -11.72
C LEU A 609 -9.25 2.20 -10.55
N GLN A 610 -9.36 3.42 -10.02
CA GLN A 610 -10.31 3.74 -8.95
C GLN A 610 -11.78 3.69 -9.40
N PHE A 611 -12.08 3.88 -10.70
CA PHE A 611 -13.44 3.82 -11.26
C PHE A 611 -13.62 2.73 -12.33
N LEU A 612 -12.53 2.24 -12.93
CA LEU A 612 -12.49 1.04 -13.77
C LEU A 612 -11.71 -0.05 -13.02
N ASN A 613 -12.37 -0.73 -12.08
CA ASN A 613 -11.76 -1.75 -11.20
C ASN A 613 -11.45 -3.07 -11.93
N SER A 614 -10.59 -3.01 -12.95
CA SER A 614 -10.13 -4.12 -13.79
C SER A 614 -8.86 -3.71 -14.53
N SER A 615 -7.99 -4.67 -14.82
CA SER A 615 -6.72 -4.39 -15.50
C SER A 615 -6.93 -3.87 -16.93
N LEU A 616 -6.01 -3.04 -17.41
CA LEU A 616 -6.01 -2.54 -18.80
C LEU A 616 -6.11 -3.66 -19.85
N ALA A 617 -5.49 -4.82 -19.59
CA ALA A 617 -5.58 -6.00 -20.46
C ALA A 617 -6.99 -6.60 -20.50
N THR A 618 -7.70 -6.62 -19.36
CA THR A 618 -9.11 -7.05 -19.29
C THR A 618 -10.01 -6.08 -20.05
N LEU A 619 -9.83 -4.78 -19.82
CA LEU A 619 -10.61 -3.73 -20.49
C LEU A 619 -10.40 -3.76 -22.01
N THR A 620 -9.16 -3.90 -22.46
CA THR A 620 -8.80 -4.01 -23.88
C THR A 620 -9.40 -5.25 -24.53
N LYS A 621 -9.39 -6.40 -23.83
CA LYS A 621 -10.04 -7.62 -24.34
C LYS A 621 -11.54 -7.43 -24.52
N ASN A 622 -12.24 -6.92 -23.51
CA ASN A 622 -13.69 -6.70 -23.59
C ASN A 622 -14.06 -5.77 -24.77
N LEU A 623 -13.29 -4.70 -24.98
CA LEU A 623 -13.46 -3.79 -26.13
C LEU A 623 -13.14 -4.47 -27.47
N ALA A 624 -12.18 -5.39 -27.51
CA ALA A 624 -11.88 -6.18 -28.71
C ALA A 624 -13.00 -7.16 -29.06
N ASP A 625 -13.62 -7.79 -28.06
CA ASP A 625 -14.77 -8.68 -28.22
C ASP A 625 -16.02 -7.92 -28.72
N GLU A 626 -16.19 -6.64 -28.37
CA GLU A 626 -17.23 -5.72 -28.92
C GLU A 626 -16.92 -5.17 -30.34
N GLY A 627 -15.64 -5.25 -30.75
CA GLY A 627 -15.16 -4.98 -32.11
C GLY A 627 -14.38 -3.67 -32.31
N GLN A 628 -13.58 -3.63 -33.37
CA GLN A 628 -12.62 -2.56 -33.68
C GLN A 628 -13.19 -1.12 -33.68
N LYS A 629 -14.49 -0.95 -33.97
CA LYS A 629 -15.20 0.34 -33.96
C LYS A 629 -15.12 1.10 -32.62
N HIS A 630 -14.86 0.41 -31.51
CA HIS A 630 -14.76 1.03 -30.18
C HIS A 630 -13.40 1.71 -29.93
N PHE A 631 -12.38 1.45 -30.76
CA PHE A 631 -11.00 1.92 -30.60
C PHE A 631 -10.68 3.22 -31.37
N ASN A 632 -11.54 4.24 -31.23
CA ASN A 632 -11.54 5.47 -32.03
C ASN A 632 -10.18 6.14 -32.30
N TYR A 633 -9.27 6.19 -31.31
CA TYR A 633 -7.94 6.82 -31.46
C TYR A 633 -6.87 5.85 -31.95
N LEU A 634 -6.95 4.58 -31.53
CA LEU A 634 -5.99 3.55 -31.92
C LEU A 634 -6.15 3.21 -33.41
N SER A 635 -7.38 3.06 -33.91
CA SER A 635 -7.64 2.80 -35.34
C SER A 635 -7.32 4.00 -36.24
N LYS A 636 -7.49 5.24 -35.74
CA LYS A 636 -7.08 6.46 -36.46
C LYS A 636 -5.55 6.59 -36.56
N THR A 637 -4.82 6.15 -35.54
CA THR A 637 -3.35 6.21 -35.49
C THR A 637 -2.70 5.04 -36.24
N PHE A 638 -3.28 3.85 -36.09
CA PHE A 638 -2.84 2.60 -36.70
C PHE A 638 -3.99 2.01 -37.54
N PRO A 639 -4.22 2.53 -38.76
CA PRO A 639 -5.30 2.07 -39.64
C PRO A 639 -5.02 0.72 -40.31
N ASP A 640 -3.78 0.23 -40.23
CA ASP A 640 -3.34 -1.06 -40.73
C ASP A 640 -3.94 -2.20 -39.86
N PRO A 641 -4.78 -3.10 -40.41
CA PRO A 641 -5.44 -4.15 -39.64
C PRO A 641 -4.47 -5.14 -38.98
N ASP A 642 -3.34 -5.43 -39.61
CA ASP A 642 -2.37 -6.40 -39.09
C ASP A 642 -1.66 -5.79 -37.87
N VAL A 643 -1.20 -4.55 -37.99
CA VAL A 643 -0.61 -3.78 -36.88
C VAL A 643 -1.63 -3.60 -35.75
N PHE A 644 -2.88 -3.27 -36.06
CA PHE A 644 -3.95 -3.14 -35.07
C PHE A 644 -4.19 -4.47 -34.32
N SER A 645 -4.21 -5.61 -35.02
CA SER A 645 -4.37 -6.94 -34.42
C SER A 645 -3.20 -7.35 -33.52
N LEU A 646 -2.01 -6.80 -33.76
CA LEU A 646 -0.82 -7.00 -32.93
C LEU A 646 -0.87 -6.12 -31.68
N LEU A 647 -1.30 -4.86 -31.80
CA LEU A 647 -1.41 -3.91 -30.69
C LEU A 647 -2.45 -4.33 -29.62
N LEU A 648 -3.46 -5.13 -29.99
CA LEU A 648 -4.41 -5.72 -29.04
C LEU A 648 -3.85 -6.92 -28.25
N ARG A 649 -2.67 -7.45 -28.58
CA ARG A 649 -2.09 -8.62 -27.92
C ARG A 649 -1.21 -8.21 -26.74
N LYS A 650 -1.38 -8.89 -25.61
CA LYS A 650 -0.50 -8.72 -24.46
C LYS A 650 0.87 -9.35 -24.73
N GLY A 651 1.91 -8.52 -24.83
CA GLY A 651 3.30 -8.95 -24.67
C GLY A 651 4.07 -9.30 -25.95
N VAL A 652 4.00 -8.50 -27.01
CA VAL A 652 4.95 -8.56 -28.13
C VAL A 652 5.76 -7.27 -28.22
N PHE A 653 6.76 -7.13 -27.35
CA PHE A 653 7.97 -6.39 -27.74
C PHE A 653 8.64 -7.17 -28.86
N PRO A 654 8.92 -6.59 -30.04
CA PRO A 654 9.77 -7.24 -31.02
C PRO A 654 11.20 -7.18 -30.50
N MET A 655 11.57 -8.28 -29.84
CA MET A 655 12.95 -8.66 -29.64
C MET A 655 13.64 -8.66 -31.00
N ILE A 656 14.41 -7.61 -31.29
CA ILE A 656 15.34 -7.62 -32.41
C ILE A 656 16.29 -8.78 -32.14
N MET A 657 16.19 -9.85 -32.94
CA MET A 657 17.12 -10.97 -32.86
C MET A 657 18.53 -10.44 -33.07
N SER A 658 19.35 -10.55 -32.03
CA SER A 658 20.75 -10.17 -32.01
C SER A 658 21.58 -11.17 -32.83
N ILE A 659 21.57 -11.01 -34.16
CA ILE A 659 22.50 -11.70 -35.06
C ILE A 659 23.84 -10.94 -35.05
N PRO A 660 24.96 -11.57 -34.62
CA PRO A 660 26.24 -10.87 -34.53
C PRO A 660 26.89 -10.73 -35.92
N SER A 661 26.99 -9.51 -36.45
CA SER A 661 27.82 -9.23 -37.64
C SER A 661 28.53 -7.87 -37.57
N ARG A 662 29.80 -7.80 -38.00
CA ARG A 662 30.78 -6.79 -37.55
C ARG A 662 30.65 -5.36 -38.10
N ASN A 663 29.61 -5.00 -38.86
CA ASN A 663 29.59 -3.77 -39.66
C ASN A 663 28.55 -2.72 -39.21
N TRP A 664 28.86 -1.97 -38.15
CA TRP A 664 27.94 -1.01 -37.52
C TRP A 664 27.93 0.43 -38.10
N LYS A 665 28.73 0.75 -39.12
CA LYS A 665 28.92 2.16 -39.55
C LYS A 665 27.91 2.72 -40.56
N ASN A 666 27.15 1.89 -41.29
CA ASN A 666 26.33 2.34 -42.42
C ASN A 666 24.83 1.97 -42.35
N LEU A 667 24.30 1.55 -41.19
CA LEU A 667 22.88 1.22 -41.02
C LEU A 667 22.07 2.41 -40.48
N VAL A 668 21.77 3.37 -41.35
CA VAL A 668 20.73 4.38 -41.10
C VAL A 668 19.36 3.73 -41.35
N TYR A 669 18.80 3.09 -40.32
CA TYR A 669 17.40 2.66 -40.35
C TYR A 669 16.50 3.77 -39.81
N HIS A 670 15.54 4.22 -40.61
CA HIS A 670 14.47 5.14 -40.18
C HIS A 670 13.32 4.35 -39.53
N PRO A 671 13.09 4.44 -38.21
CA PRO A 671 11.97 3.80 -37.54
C PRO A 671 10.89 4.86 -37.26
N LYS A 672 10.21 5.30 -38.33
CA LYS A 672 9.04 6.21 -38.24
C LYS A 672 7.71 5.45 -38.20
N LYS A 673 7.75 4.13 -38.06
CA LYS A 673 6.59 3.24 -37.92
C LYS A 673 6.95 2.13 -36.94
N ILE A 674 5.94 1.70 -36.19
CA ILE A 674 5.96 0.71 -35.11
C ILE A 674 6.66 1.21 -33.81
N PHE A 675 5.93 1.11 -32.69
CA PHE A 675 6.20 1.62 -31.32
C PHE A 675 6.05 3.12 -31.12
#